data_AF-A0ABD2W028-F1
#
_entry.id   AF-A0ABD2W028-F1
#
_cell.length_a   1.000
_cell.length_b   1.000
_cell.length_c   1.000
_cell.angle_alpha   90.00
_cell.angle_beta   90.00
_cell.angle_gamma   90.00
#
_symmetry.space_group_name_H-M   'P 1'
#
loop_
_entity.id
_entity.type
_entity.pdbx_description
1 polymer ?
#
loop_
_entity_poly.entity_id
_entity_poly.type
_entity_poly.pdbx_seq_one_letter_code
_entity_poly.pdbx_strand_id
1 'polypeptide(L)'
;MFVLFLFFVLVHRSYGMIGYDCEARSLNVTTLSLLNVGECDIPSTEPTIQDQYIQLLQINNFERVNVVQCKVEIQRNIFYCGKLDHLFAVNHGTAEYVHEVSKQACEQVANSGVFYFGHHMITGVKMNQTTSHSLNLAGSAANNGVCTRGNYADPYGSWEDVVVQGTIRITVQEQRAKVDLNNNKIHFRSGTICDFGSESCVDADGGNSFWKTLPEDICQFNRYNILYEGQSEKIMDPEDEDSSNIYTVTSRDITFGLTAKKSELICGYKIIKTEHPKLYIFETTKSNSFASRGKADASNLDLFSYMNSKFVYVEKHMKYQIKHLYRDILTERCRLERQTLMNSLAIASGSPDQFAYNFMKGPGYMALPAGEVIHIIKCLPVEVKLQHGENCYAELQVAKGNETYYMQPKTHILKKRGTEINCNTILPPYYLIDDIWYKILPKPTEAKDPASLQPHTRVTWTYSSPKYLASSGIYTLKDLEDLSRALMFPLERPALLNGFARELHGATITTKDGTIIQLMNDSVIDKIIDSTWGKIWSKFMNFGTASAGVIAILMILHIIKLLIDVIINGVALHRAYGWSLHLLGACMGSLTHLFVNAARNREEQENNREVEPEQEALALIRANRAKKPMPNATAPTVTEEPKTYPDLQDRGFFNTQG
;
A
#
# COMPACT_ATOMS: atom_id res chain seq x y z
N MET A 1 76.70 -49.94 -15.94
CA MET A 1 75.98 -48.65 -15.79
C MET A 1 76.01 -48.09 -14.36
N PHE A 2 76.55 -48.80 -13.35
CA PHE A 2 76.63 -48.30 -11.96
C PHE A 2 77.98 -47.62 -11.62
N VAL A 3 79.05 -47.92 -12.37
CA VAL A 3 80.40 -47.39 -12.10
C VAL A 3 80.60 -45.95 -12.61
N LEU A 4 79.85 -45.54 -13.65
CA LEU A 4 79.91 -44.20 -14.23
C LEU A 4 79.19 -43.14 -13.37
N PHE A 5 78.26 -43.56 -12.49
CA PHE A 5 77.54 -42.65 -11.59
C PHE A 5 78.38 -42.28 -10.35
N LEU A 6 79.31 -43.15 -9.95
CA LEU A 6 80.22 -42.91 -8.82
C LEU A 6 81.32 -41.87 -9.12
N PHE A 7 81.65 -41.64 -10.40
CA PHE A 7 82.64 -40.63 -10.79
C PHE A 7 82.08 -39.19 -10.79
N PHE A 8 80.75 -39.02 -10.88
CA PHE A 8 80.11 -37.70 -10.84
C PHE A 8 79.83 -37.18 -9.41
N VAL A 9 79.91 -38.05 -8.39
CA VAL A 9 79.64 -37.68 -6.99
C VAL A 9 80.90 -37.19 -6.24
N LEU A 10 82.09 -37.30 -6.84
CA LEU A 10 83.37 -36.92 -6.22
C LEU A 10 83.95 -35.59 -6.71
N VAL A 11 83.19 -34.78 -7.45
CA VAL A 11 83.52 -33.35 -7.59
C VAL A 11 82.77 -32.63 -6.47
N HIS A 12 83.35 -32.62 -5.27
CA HIS A 12 83.05 -31.56 -4.32
C HIS A 12 83.37 -30.25 -5.03
N ARG A 13 82.34 -29.58 -5.55
CA ARG A 13 82.45 -28.16 -5.87
C ARG A 13 82.68 -27.48 -4.54
N SER A 14 83.95 -27.23 -4.20
CA SER A 14 84.29 -26.22 -3.22
C SER A 14 83.84 -24.89 -3.84
N TYR A 15 82.61 -24.49 -3.55
CA TYR A 15 82.12 -23.18 -3.94
C TYR A 15 83.00 -22.16 -3.22
N GLY A 16 83.71 -21.32 -3.99
CA GLY A 16 84.40 -20.17 -3.41
C GLY A 16 83.37 -19.19 -2.86
N MET A 17 83.65 -18.64 -1.69
CA MET A 17 82.85 -17.57 -1.10
C MET A 17 83.02 -16.29 -1.92
N ILE A 18 82.04 -15.39 -1.89
CA ILE A 18 82.15 -14.10 -2.59
C ILE A 18 82.50 -13.01 -1.58
N GLY A 19 83.67 -12.41 -1.76
CA GLY A 19 84.10 -11.17 -1.10
C GLY A 19 83.97 -9.98 -2.04
N TYR A 20 84.00 -8.76 -1.50
CA TYR A 20 83.89 -7.53 -2.29
C TYR A 20 85.14 -6.66 -2.16
N ASP A 21 85.76 -6.37 -3.31
CA ASP A 21 86.96 -5.54 -3.43
C ASP A 21 86.58 -4.09 -3.77
N CYS A 22 86.88 -3.19 -2.83
CA CYS A 22 86.60 -1.77 -2.94
C CYS A 22 87.83 -0.94 -3.37
N GLU A 23 88.98 -1.57 -3.68
CA GLU A 23 90.20 -0.87 -4.11
C GLU A 23 90.33 -0.74 -5.64
N ALA A 24 89.34 -1.22 -6.40
CA ALA A 24 89.37 -1.19 -7.86
C ALA A 24 89.33 0.25 -8.44
N ARG A 25 89.95 0.46 -9.61
CA ARG A 25 90.13 1.79 -10.22
C ARG A 25 88.85 2.43 -10.77
N SER A 26 87.76 1.68 -10.94
CA SER A 26 86.48 2.17 -11.46
C SER A 26 85.35 1.79 -10.49
N LEU A 27 84.96 2.72 -9.63
CA LEU A 27 83.91 2.50 -8.64
C LEU A 27 82.74 3.44 -8.93
N ASN A 28 81.52 2.92 -8.89
CA ASN A 28 80.32 3.74 -8.97
C ASN A 28 80.05 4.37 -7.60
N VAL A 29 80.05 5.70 -7.55
CA VAL A 29 79.86 6.46 -6.32
C VAL A 29 78.51 7.18 -6.34
N THR A 30 77.75 7.05 -5.26
CA THR A 30 76.50 7.79 -5.02
C THR A 30 76.65 8.61 -3.76
N THR A 31 76.32 9.90 -3.80
CA THR A 31 76.46 10.80 -2.66
C THR A 31 75.09 11.11 -2.07
N LEU A 32 74.96 10.97 -0.75
CA LEU A 32 73.73 11.27 -0.02
C LEU A 32 74.00 12.32 1.07
N SER A 33 73.00 13.14 1.38
CA SER A 33 73.06 14.07 2.52
C SER A 33 72.90 13.33 3.84
N LEU A 34 73.66 13.76 4.86
CA LEU A 34 73.53 13.25 6.23
C LEU A 34 72.62 14.11 7.13
N LEU A 35 72.08 15.21 6.60
CA LEU A 35 71.37 16.21 7.41
C LEU A 35 69.93 15.79 7.71
N ASN A 36 69.14 15.54 6.66
CA ASN A 36 67.69 15.35 6.78
C ASN A 36 67.17 14.25 5.85
N VAL A 37 66.06 13.62 6.25
CA VAL A 37 65.23 12.75 5.38
C VAL A 37 64.01 13.55 4.94
N GLY A 38 63.62 13.40 3.67
CA GLY A 38 62.46 14.10 3.09
C GLY A 38 61.13 13.87 3.82
N GLU A 39 60.20 14.80 3.64
CA GLU A 39 58.84 14.71 4.19
C GLU A 39 57.93 13.83 3.32
N CYS A 40 56.84 13.35 3.93
CA CYS A 40 55.80 12.61 3.22
C CYS A 40 54.89 13.56 2.46
N ASP A 41 55.02 13.59 1.12
CA ASP A 41 54.14 14.35 0.23
C ASP A 41 53.09 13.41 -0.37
N ILE A 42 51.93 13.33 0.28
CA ILE A 42 50.79 12.53 -0.19
C ILE A 42 49.71 13.51 -0.62
N PRO A 43 49.32 13.55 -1.91
CA PRO A 43 48.32 14.49 -2.38
C PRO A 43 47.01 14.29 -1.64
N SER A 44 46.45 15.40 -1.15
CA SER A 44 45.19 15.45 -0.42
C SER A 44 44.03 15.59 -1.41
N THR A 45 43.35 14.50 -1.69
CA THR A 45 42.06 14.49 -2.41
C THR A 45 40.96 13.99 -1.48
N GLU A 46 40.77 14.70 -0.37
CA GLU A 46 39.59 14.50 0.47
C GLU A 46 38.35 15.06 -0.25
N PRO A 47 37.24 14.31 -0.29
CA PRO A 47 36.01 14.84 -0.85
C PRO A 47 35.46 15.94 0.08
N THR A 48 34.94 17.00 -0.52
CA THR A 48 34.26 18.05 0.23
C THR A 48 32.85 17.60 0.58
N ILE A 49 32.50 17.60 1.87
CA ILE A 49 31.16 17.30 2.36
C ILE A 49 30.49 18.61 2.76
N GLN A 50 29.31 18.88 2.21
CA GLN A 50 28.51 20.07 2.50
C GLN A 50 27.08 19.68 2.83
N ASP A 51 26.52 20.25 3.90
CA ASP A 51 25.09 20.11 4.19
C ASP A 51 24.26 20.95 3.22
N GLN A 52 23.34 20.30 2.52
CA GLN A 52 22.45 20.91 1.54
C GLN A 52 21.01 20.48 1.81
N TYR A 53 20.11 21.45 1.95
CA TYR A 53 18.68 21.19 2.05
C TYR A 53 18.13 20.88 0.65
N ILE A 54 17.40 19.77 0.55
CA ILE A 54 16.89 19.26 -0.73
C ILE A 54 15.43 18.80 -0.63
N GLN A 55 14.77 18.79 -1.79
CA GLN A 55 13.58 17.97 -2.03
C GLN A 55 13.93 16.87 -3.04
N LEU A 56 13.68 15.61 -2.65
CA LEU A 56 13.76 14.45 -3.54
C LEU A 56 12.41 14.26 -4.22
N LEU A 57 12.37 14.52 -5.52
CA LEU A 57 11.19 14.45 -6.36
C LEU A 57 11.16 13.10 -7.10
N GLN A 58 9.97 12.52 -7.20
CA GLN A 58 9.67 11.37 -8.03
C GLN A 58 8.62 11.74 -9.09
N ILE A 59 8.86 11.35 -10.34
CA ILE A 59 7.84 11.47 -11.39
C ILE A 59 6.75 10.40 -11.19
N ASN A 60 5.50 10.86 -11.13
CA ASN A 60 4.30 10.03 -11.12
C ASN A 60 3.90 9.67 -12.55
N ASN A 61 3.59 8.41 -12.78
CA ASN A 61 2.98 7.95 -14.04
C ASN A 61 1.46 8.00 -13.97
N PHE A 62 0.90 7.96 -12.76
CA PHE A 62 -0.52 7.86 -12.52
C PHE A 62 -1.00 8.92 -11.53
N GLU A 63 -2.19 9.46 -11.78
CA GLU A 63 -2.90 10.38 -10.90
C GLU A 63 -4.30 9.83 -10.58
N ARG A 64 -4.92 10.29 -9.50
CA ARG A 64 -6.31 9.91 -9.19
C ARG A 64 -7.24 11.10 -9.35
N VAL A 65 -8.27 10.92 -10.19
CA VAL A 65 -9.32 11.92 -10.40
C VAL A 65 -10.65 11.43 -9.85
N ASN A 66 -11.45 12.37 -9.35
CA ASN A 66 -12.83 12.07 -8.98
C ASN A 66 -13.68 11.97 -10.24
N VAL A 67 -14.46 10.90 -10.32
CA VAL A 67 -15.40 10.62 -11.39
C VAL A 67 -16.78 10.50 -10.78
N VAL A 68 -17.74 11.20 -11.38
CA VAL A 68 -19.16 11.02 -11.10
C VAL A 68 -19.75 10.17 -12.21
N GLN A 69 -20.40 9.07 -11.84
CA GLN A 69 -21.02 8.13 -12.76
C GLN A 69 -22.53 8.11 -12.53
N CYS A 70 -23.30 8.35 -13.59
CA CYS A 70 -24.75 8.28 -13.58
C CYS A 70 -25.25 7.21 -14.54
N LYS A 71 -26.04 6.28 -14.03
CA LYS A 71 -26.72 5.26 -14.81
C LYS A 71 -28.23 5.42 -14.62
N VAL A 72 -28.96 5.56 -15.72
CA VAL A 72 -30.42 5.64 -15.72
C VAL A 72 -30.94 4.50 -16.56
N GLU A 73 -31.57 3.53 -15.91
CA GLU A 73 -32.21 2.39 -16.55
C GLU A 73 -33.71 2.66 -16.60
N ILE A 74 -34.30 2.51 -17.79
CA ILE A 74 -35.72 2.70 -18.01
C ILE A 74 -36.30 1.37 -18.42
N GLN A 75 -37.19 0.86 -17.59
CA GLN A 75 -38.07 -0.25 -17.93
C GLN A 75 -39.46 0.32 -18.21
N ARG A 76 -39.97 0.13 -19.43
CA ARG A 76 -41.32 0.59 -19.79
C ARG A 76 -42.23 -0.56 -20.18
N ASN A 77 -43.53 -0.37 -19.91
CA ASN A 77 -44.62 -1.22 -20.34
C ASN A 77 -45.71 -0.35 -21.00
N ILE A 78 -46.01 -0.64 -22.26
CA ILE A 78 -47.02 0.06 -23.06
C ILE A 78 -48.26 -0.82 -23.17
N PHE A 79 -49.42 -0.20 -22.95
CA PHE A 79 -50.73 -0.81 -23.12
C PHE A 79 -51.61 0.07 -24.00
N TYR A 80 -52.31 -0.51 -24.96
CA TYR A 80 -53.31 0.20 -25.75
C TYR A 80 -54.57 0.43 -24.91
N CYS A 81 -55.05 1.67 -24.85
CA CYS A 81 -56.24 2.08 -24.12
C CYS A 81 -57.46 2.09 -25.05
N GLY A 82 -58.25 1.01 -24.98
CA GLY A 82 -59.43 0.84 -25.83
C GLY A 82 -60.53 1.86 -25.57
N LYS A 83 -61.53 1.91 -26.46
CA LYS A 83 -62.69 2.82 -26.35
C LYS A 83 -63.57 2.59 -25.11
N LEU A 84 -63.47 1.42 -24.48
CA LEU A 84 -64.18 1.03 -23.25
C LEU A 84 -63.24 0.95 -22.03
N ASP A 85 -62.12 1.69 -22.08
CA ASP A 85 -61.11 1.78 -21.01
C ASP A 85 -60.41 0.46 -20.66
N HIS A 86 -60.41 -0.52 -21.57
CA HIS A 86 -59.66 -1.77 -21.43
C HIS A 86 -58.21 -1.61 -21.91
N LEU A 87 -57.27 -2.15 -21.14
CA LEU A 87 -55.85 -2.21 -21.49
C LEU A 87 -55.54 -3.47 -22.31
N PHE A 88 -54.99 -3.30 -23.50
CA PHE A 88 -54.54 -4.40 -24.35
C PHE A 88 -53.01 -4.37 -24.52
N ALA A 89 -52.40 -5.54 -24.57
CA ALA A 89 -50.97 -5.64 -24.88
C ALA A 89 -50.70 -5.20 -26.32
N VAL A 90 -49.61 -4.45 -26.52
CA VAL A 90 -49.14 -4.03 -27.84
C VAL A 90 -47.85 -4.72 -28.21
N ASN A 91 -47.58 -4.83 -29.51
CA ASN A 91 -46.29 -5.32 -29.98
C ASN A 91 -45.15 -4.38 -29.55
N HIS A 92 -44.02 -4.94 -29.12
CA HIS A 92 -42.91 -4.21 -28.50
C HIS A 92 -43.32 -3.33 -27.30
N GLY A 93 -44.36 -3.77 -26.57
CA GLY A 93 -44.90 -3.02 -25.44
C GLY A 93 -43.96 -2.95 -24.24
N THR A 94 -43.15 -3.99 -24.01
CA THR A 94 -42.13 -4.00 -22.95
C THR A 94 -40.74 -3.78 -23.53
N ALA A 95 -39.99 -2.83 -22.97
CA ALA A 95 -38.60 -2.59 -23.31
C ALA A 95 -37.82 -2.16 -22.07
N GLU A 96 -36.55 -2.56 -22.00
CA GLU A 96 -35.59 -2.10 -21.00
C GLU A 96 -34.36 -1.57 -21.72
N TYR A 97 -33.95 -0.34 -21.39
CA TYR A 97 -32.81 0.30 -22.00
C TYR A 97 -32.15 1.30 -21.06
N VAL A 98 -30.87 1.56 -21.30
CA VAL A 98 -30.12 2.59 -20.59
C VAL A 98 -30.33 3.91 -21.31
N HIS A 99 -30.76 4.92 -20.56
CA HIS A 99 -30.90 6.28 -21.05
C HIS A 99 -29.55 7.01 -20.94
N GLU A 100 -29.13 7.63 -22.05
CA GLU A 100 -27.94 8.48 -22.07
C GLU A 100 -28.20 9.76 -21.28
N VAL A 101 -27.37 10.02 -20.27
CA VAL A 101 -27.49 11.17 -19.36
C VAL A 101 -26.42 12.18 -19.74
N SER A 102 -26.78 13.45 -19.89
CA SER A 102 -25.80 14.52 -20.15
C SER A 102 -24.96 14.83 -18.91
N LYS A 103 -23.76 15.40 -19.11
CA LYS A 103 -22.87 15.85 -18.02
C LYS A 103 -23.59 16.76 -17.02
N GLN A 104 -24.34 17.75 -17.53
CA GLN A 104 -25.10 18.71 -16.71
C GLN A 104 -26.19 18.02 -15.89
N ALA A 105 -26.95 17.10 -16.51
CA ALA A 105 -27.97 16.35 -15.79
C ALA A 105 -27.35 15.47 -14.69
N CYS A 106 -26.23 14.80 -14.98
CA CYS A 106 -25.55 13.97 -14.00
C CYS A 106 -24.98 14.79 -12.82
N GLU A 107 -24.33 15.92 -13.10
CA GLU A 107 -23.84 16.84 -12.06
C GLU A 107 -24.98 17.44 -11.24
N GLN A 108 -26.11 17.75 -11.87
CA GLN A 108 -27.31 18.25 -11.18
C GLN A 108 -27.87 17.19 -10.23
N VAL A 109 -28.01 15.94 -10.66
CA VAL A 109 -28.47 14.86 -9.78
C VAL A 109 -27.48 14.64 -8.65
N ALA A 110 -26.17 14.65 -8.94
CA ALA A 110 -25.13 14.47 -7.93
C ALA A 110 -25.15 15.54 -6.84
N ASN A 111 -25.42 16.80 -7.21
CA ASN A 111 -25.39 17.93 -6.27
C ASN A 111 -26.74 18.19 -5.59
N SER A 112 -27.85 18.05 -6.31
CA SER A 112 -29.20 18.42 -5.83
C SER A 112 -30.09 17.24 -5.48
N GLY A 113 -29.75 16.02 -5.91
CA GLY A 113 -30.59 14.83 -5.74
C GLY A 113 -31.87 14.84 -6.57
N VAL A 114 -31.95 15.70 -7.59
CA VAL A 114 -33.11 15.87 -8.48
C VAL A 114 -32.74 15.51 -9.92
N PHE A 115 -33.52 14.62 -10.54
CA PHE A 115 -33.41 14.24 -11.94
C PHE A 115 -34.66 14.66 -12.72
N TYR A 116 -34.46 15.21 -13.91
CA TYR A 116 -35.55 15.58 -14.82
C TYR A 116 -35.61 14.60 -15.97
N PHE A 117 -36.75 13.92 -16.13
CA PHE A 117 -37.01 13.05 -17.26
C PHE A 117 -38.23 13.55 -18.03
N GLY A 118 -38.00 14.20 -19.17
CA GLY A 118 -39.05 14.93 -19.88
C GLY A 118 -39.67 16.01 -18.99
N HIS A 119 -40.97 15.91 -18.70
CA HIS A 119 -41.69 16.82 -17.79
C HIS A 119 -41.75 16.34 -16.33
N HIS A 120 -41.19 15.16 -16.03
CA HIS A 120 -41.24 14.58 -14.69
C HIS A 120 -40.03 14.99 -13.87
N MET A 121 -40.28 15.48 -12.65
CA MET A 121 -39.26 15.78 -11.66
C MET A 121 -39.18 14.63 -10.66
N ILE A 122 -38.02 13.97 -10.60
CA ILE A 122 -37.75 12.87 -9.69
C ILE A 122 -36.82 13.39 -8.59
N THR A 123 -37.24 13.30 -7.34
CA THR A 123 -36.49 13.78 -6.17
C THR A 123 -36.09 12.62 -5.25
N GLY A 124 -35.10 12.87 -4.40
CA GLY A 124 -34.64 11.90 -3.41
C GLY A 124 -33.58 10.92 -3.91
N VAL A 125 -32.95 11.21 -5.05
CA VAL A 125 -31.77 10.46 -5.52
C VAL A 125 -30.59 10.79 -4.60
N LYS A 126 -29.88 9.76 -4.13
CA LYS A 126 -28.74 9.91 -3.22
C LYS A 126 -27.46 9.37 -3.85
N MET A 127 -26.32 9.96 -3.50
CA MET A 127 -25.01 9.47 -3.94
C MET A 127 -24.70 8.08 -3.41
N ASN A 128 -24.06 7.28 -4.25
CA ASN A 128 -23.69 5.89 -4.02
C ASN A 128 -24.88 4.97 -3.72
N GLN A 129 -26.07 5.34 -4.22
CA GLN A 129 -27.31 4.56 -4.08
C GLN A 129 -28.04 4.46 -5.41
N THR A 130 -28.89 3.43 -5.52
CA THR A 130 -29.84 3.27 -6.62
C THR A 130 -31.23 3.55 -6.11
N THR A 131 -31.93 4.52 -6.72
CA THR A 131 -33.33 4.80 -6.41
C THR A 131 -34.21 4.36 -7.58
N SER A 132 -35.41 3.87 -7.26
CA SER A 132 -36.36 3.37 -8.26
C SER A 132 -37.66 4.16 -8.14
N HIS A 133 -38.14 4.69 -9.26
CA HIS A 133 -39.32 5.54 -9.32
C HIS A 133 -40.26 5.03 -10.41
N SER A 134 -41.51 4.77 -10.06
CA SER A 134 -42.56 4.39 -11.01
C SER A 134 -43.40 5.60 -11.39
N LEU A 135 -43.58 5.83 -12.69
CA LEU A 135 -44.34 6.96 -13.22
C LEU A 135 -45.01 6.62 -14.56
N ASN A 136 -46.06 7.35 -14.91
CA ASN A 136 -46.73 7.23 -16.20
C ASN A 136 -46.03 8.17 -17.20
N LEU A 137 -45.42 7.60 -18.24
CA LEU A 137 -44.68 8.32 -19.28
C LEU A 137 -45.60 8.95 -20.34
N ALA A 138 -46.75 8.32 -20.59
CA ALA A 138 -47.82 8.83 -21.44
C ALA A 138 -49.16 8.20 -21.05
N GLY A 139 -50.25 8.95 -21.18
CA GLY A 139 -51.55 8.54 -20.67
C GLY A 139 -51.56 8.36 -19.15
N SER A 140 -52.66 7.85 -18.61
CA SER A 140 -52.75 7.49 -17.19
C SER A 140 -53.75 6.35 -16.99
N ALA A 141 -53.56 5.56 -15.94
CA ALA A 141 -54.54 4.59 -15.48
C ALA A 141 -54.94 4.96 -14.05
N ALA A 142 -56.22 5.27 -13.85
CA ALA A 142 -56.76 5.59 -12.54
C ALA A 142 -57.10 4.30 -11.76
N ASN A 143 -57.17 4.40 -10.43
CA ASN A 143 -57.46 3.25 -9.55
C ASN A 143 -58.83 2.62 -9.79
N ASN A 144 -59.75 3.34 -10.45
CA ASN A 144 -61.07 2.85 -10.84
C ASN A 144 -61.06 2.07 -12.17
N GLY A 145 -59.89 1.84 -12.78
CA GLY A 145 -59.74 1.12 -14.05
C GLY A 145 -59.93 1.98 -15.30
N VAL A 146 -60.19 3.29 -15.17
CA VAL A 146 -60.29 4.19 -16.33
C VAL A 146 -58.91 4.54 -16.84
N CYS A 147 -58.67 4.34 -18.14
CA CYS A 147 -57.44 4.75 -18.80
C CYS A 147 -57.64 6.03 -19.64
N THR A 148 -56.66 6.92 -19.61
CA THR A 148 -56.61 8.10 -20.49
C THR A 148 -55.59 7.86 -21.59
N ARG A 149 -56.03 8.08 -22.83
CA ARG A 149 -55.22 7.89 -24.05
C ARG A 149 -54.14 8.95 -24.14
N GLY A 150 -52.90 8.52 -24.38
CA GLY A 150 -51.78 9.38 -24.75
C GLY A 150 -51.03 8.83 -25.96
N ASN A 151 -50.18 9.66 -26.55
CA ASN A 151 -49.27 9.24 -27.62
C ASN A 151 -47.85 9.16 -27.07
N TYR A 152 -47.11 8.12 -27.44
CA TYR A 152 -45.75 7.90 -26.96
C TYR A 152 -44.85 7.41 -28.09
N ALA A 153 -43.62 7.92 -28.12
CA ALA A 153 -42.60 7.51 -29.06
C ALA A 153 -41.25 7.40 -28.35
N ASP A 154 -40.50 6.37 -28.70
CA ASP A 154 -39.13 6.14 -28.24
C ASP A 154 -38.29 5.49 -29.38
N PRO A 155 -36.99 5.19 -29.17
CA PRO A 155 -36.16 4.61 -30.21
C PRO A 155 -36.63 3.26 -30.77
N TYR A 156 -37.57 2.58 -30.10
CA TYR A 156 -38.07 1.26 -30.48
C TYR A 156 -39.42 1.33 -31.22
N GLY A 157 -40.06 2.50 -31.30
CA GLY A 157 -41.29 2.69 -32.06
C GLY A 157 -42.14 3.87 -31.61
N SER A 158 -43.32 3.99 -32.23
CA SER A 158 -44.33 4.98 -31.87
C SER A 158 -45.67 4.29 -31.70
N TRP A 159 -46.41 4.69 -30.68
CA TRP A 159 -47.73 4.15 -30.36
C TRP A 159 -48.72 5.29 -30.08
N GLU A 160 -49.92 5.15 -30.59
CA GLU A 160 -51.04 6.07 -30.39
C GLU A 160 -52.09 5.42 -29.48
N ASP A 161 -52.83 6.25 -28.75
CA ASP A 161 -53.89 5.81 -27.84
C ASP A 161 -53.42 4.82 -26.75
N VAL A 162 -52.25 5.06 -26.17
CA VAL A 162 -51.61 4.18 -25.18
C VAL A 162 -51.52 4.77 -23.77
N VAL A 163 -51.40 3.89 -22.79
CA VAL A 163 -50.90 4.16 -21.44
C VAL A 163 -49.53 3.52 -21.31
N VAL A 164 -48.54 4.31 -20.86
CA VAL A 164 -47.16 3.87 -20.71
C VAL A 164 -46.75 3.98 -19.25
N GLN A 165 -46.52 2.84 -18.62
CA GLN A 165 -45.97 2.77 -17.27
C GLN A 165 -44.46 2.56 -17.35
N GLY A 166 -43.70 3.47 -16.76
CA GLY A 166 -42.25 3.41 -16.68
C GLY A 166 -41.77 3.21 -15.24
N THR A 167 -40.79 2.35 -15.07
CA THR A 167 -39.95 2.28 -13.86
C THR A 167 -38.57 2.79 -14.22
N ILE A 168 -38.19 3.92 -13.65
CA ILE A 168 -36.87 4.54 -13.83
C ILE A 168 -36.01 4.21 -12.63
N ARG A 169 -34.90 3.51 -12.87
CA ARG A 169 -33.86 3.26 -11.86
C ARG A 169 -32.69 4.19 -12.10
N ILE A 170 -32.34 4.98 -11.09
CA ILE A 170 -31.27 5.97 -11.16
C ILE A 170 -30.19 5.56 -10.18
N THR A 171 -29.00 5.28 -10.69
CA THR A 171 -27.81 4.98 -9.89
C THR A 171 -26.82 6.12 -10.10
N VAL A 172 -26.44 6.78 -9.00
CA VAL A 172 -25.36 7.78 -9.04
C VAL A 172 -24.25 7.35 -8.11
N GLN A 173 -23.03 7.33 -8.60
CA GLN A 173 -21.85 6.88 -7.85
C GLN A 173 -20.72 7.88 -8.01
N GLU A 174 -19.95 8.08 -6.94
CA GLU A 174 -18.69 8.80 -6.98
C GLU A 174 -17.53 7.80 -6.77
N GLN A 175 -16.58 7.80 -7.70
CA GLN A 175 -15.40 6.96 -7.61
C GLN A 175 -14.12 7.73 -7.93
N ARG A 176 -12.99 7.22 -7.41
CA ARG A 176 -11.66 7.68 -7.79
C ARG A 176 -11.08 6.75 -8.83
N ALA A 177 -10.91 7.25 -10.05
CA ALA A 177 -10.35 6.52 -11.17
C ALA A 177 -8.87 6.89 -11.36
N LYS A 178 -8.12 5.95 -11.94
CA LYS A 178 -6.68 6.08 -12.14
C LYS A 178 -6.42 6.64 -13.55
N VAL A 179 -5.67 7.73 -13.65
CA VAL A 179 -5.32 8.37 -14.93
C VAL A 179 -3.85 8.09 -15.23
N ASP A 180 -3.57 7.54 -16.39
CA ASP A 180 -2.22 7.44 -16.95
C ASP A 180 -1.83 8.78 -17.59
N LEU A 181 -0.89 9.46 -16.94
CA LEU A 181 -0.43 10.80 -17.32
C LEU A 181 0.43 10.79 -18.60
N ASN A 182 0.97 9.64 -18.99
CA ASN A 182 1.83 9.49 -20.17
C ASN A 182 0.99 9.19 -21.42
N ASN A 183 -0.03 8.35 -21.28
CA ASN A 183 -0.89 7.93 -22.38
C ASN A 183 -2.19 8.74 -22.51
N ASN A 184 -2.46 9.65 -21.57
CA ASN A 184 -3.68 10.43 -21.48
C ASN A 184 -4.95 9.54 -21.44
N LYS A 185 -4.91 8.48 -20.62
CA LYS A 185 -6.00 7.49 -20.49
C LYS A 185 -6.50 7.38 -19.06
N ILE A 186 -7.80 7.19 -18.87
CA ILE A 186 -8.43 6.93 -17.58
C ILE A 186 -8.85 5.46 -17.48
N HIS A 187 -8.57 4.85 -16.34
CA HIS A 187 -8.85 3.45 -16.02
C HIS A 187 -9.90 3.36 -14.92
N PHE A 188 -11.02 2.72 -15.22
CA PHE A 188 -12.12 2.44 -14.30
C PHE A 188 -11.94 1.11 -13.57
N ARG A 189 -12.64 0.93 -12.43
CA ARG A 189 -12.61 -0.32 -11.64
C ARG A 189 -13.22 -1.51 -12.38
N SER A 190 -14.18 -1.23 -13.26
CA SER A 190 -14.80 -2.17 -14.19
C SER A 190 -13.80 -2.75 -15.21
N GLY A 191 -12.67 -2.09 -15.43
CA GLY A 191 -11.68 -2.42 -16.46
C GLY A 191 -11.81 -1.58 -17.73
N THR A 192 -12.81 -0.71 -17.83
CA THR A 192 -12.96 0.22 -18.97
C THR A 192 -11.79 1.20 -19.03
N ILE A 193 -11.29 1.44 -20.24
CA ILE A 193 -10.22 2.40 -20.52
C ILE A 193 -10.74 3.42 -21.51
N CYS A 194 -10.68 4.71 -21.16
CA CYS A 194 -11.15 5.79 -22.02
C CYS A 194 -10.07 6.87 -22.15
N ASP A 195 -10.20 7.73 -23.16
CA ASP A 195 -9.32 8.88 -23.31
C ASP A 195 -9.63 9.91 -22.21
N PHE A 196 -8.62 10.33 -21.45
CA PHE A 196 -8.83 11.24 -20.32
C PHE A 196 -9.29 12.64 -20.79
N GLY A 197 -8.86 13.07 -21.99
CA GLY A 197 -9.23 14.36 -22.57
C GLY A 197 -10.69 14.48 -23.02
N SER A 198 -11.46 13.38 -23.10
CA SER A 198 -12.87 13.43 -23.54
C SER A 198 -13.83 13.90 -22.44
N GLU A 199 -13.36 14.03 -21.19
CA GLU A 199 -14.14 14.39 -19.98
C GLU A 199 -15.36 13.52 -19.67
N SER A 200 -15.62 12.52 -20.51
CA SER A 200 -16.80 11.68 -20.48
C SER A 200 -16.51 10.34 -21.16
N CYS A 201 -17.09 9.28 -20.62
CA CYS A 201 -17.06 7.95 -21.22
C CYS A 201 -18.19 7.07 -20.66
N VAL A 202 -18.68 6.14 -21.47
CA VAL A 202 -19.60 5.10 -21.02
C VAL A 202 -18.78 3.96 -20.42
N ASP A 203 -19.02 3.67 -19.16
CA ASP A 203 -18.39 2.55 -18.46
C ASP A 203 -19.04 1.21 -18.86
N ALA A 204 -18.30 0.10 -18.78
CA ALA A 204 -18.80 -1.25 -19.05
C ALA A 204 -20.00 -1.64 -18.16
N ASP A 205 -20.13 -1.04 -16.98
CA ASP A 205 -21.30 -1.22 -16.10
C ASP A 205 -22.56 -0.48 -16.61
N GLY A 206 -22.45 0.21 -17.75
CA GLY A 206 -23.52 0.93 -18.43
C GLY A 206 -23.78 2.35 -17.91
N GLY A 207 -22.94 2.85 -16.99
CA GLY A 207 -23.07 4.21 -16.45
C GLY A 207 -22.28 5.23 -17.27
N ASN A 208 -22.86 6.41 -17.48
CA ASN A 208 -22.17 7.56 -18.05
C ASN A 208 -21.27 8.18 -16.99
N SER A 209 -19.96 8.10 -17.20
CA SER A 209 -18.93 8.59 -16.30
C SER A 209 -18.41 9.95 -16.76
N PHE A 210 -18.33 10.90 -15.85
CA PHE A 210 -17.86 12.26 -16.10
C PHE A 210 -16.77 12.65 -15.10
N TRP A 211 -15.79 13.39 -15.59
CA TRP A 211 -14.69 13.91 -14.77
C TRP A 211 -14.26 15.28 -15.26
N LYS A 212 -13.42 15.91 -14.45
CA LYS A 212 -12.75 17.16 -14.83
C LYS A 212 -11.32 16.84 -15.25
N THR A 213 -10.84 17.53 -16.27
CA THR A 213 -9.41 17.51 -16.62
C THR A 213 -8.59 18.05 -15.45
N LEU A 214 -7.33 17.64 -15.38
CA LEU A 214 -6.40 18.22 -14.42
C LEU A 214 -6.17 19.68 -14.80
N PRO A 215 -6.06 20.60 -13.82
CA PRO A 215 -5.75 21.99 -14.11
C PRO A 215 -4.47 22.06 -14.95
N GLU A 216 -4.55 22.76 -16.09
CA GLU A 216 -3.38 23.05 -16.93
C GLU A 216 -2.46 24.01 -16.17
N ASP A 217 -1.64 23.44 -15.29
CA ASP A 217 -0.51 24.16 -14.74
C ASP A 217 0.62 24.10 -15.76
N ILE A 218 1.19 25.26 -16.11
CA ILE A 218 2.37 25.39 -16.98
C ILE A 218 3.49 24.45 -16.51
N CYS A 219 3.54 24.22 -15.21
CA CYS A 219 4.59 23.47 -14.54
C CYS A 219 4.24 22.02 -14.23
N GLN A 220 2.97 21.63 -14.44
CA GLN A 220 2.46 20.27 -14.21
C GLN A 220 2.90 19.69 -12.85
N PHE A 221 2.83 20.47 -11.77
CA PHE A 221 3.34 20.06 -10.45
C PHE A 221 2.74 18.72 -9.96
N ASN A 222 1.52 18.39 -10.37
CA ASN A 222 0.86 17.10 -10.07
C ASN A 222 1.65 15.88 -10.58
N ARG A 223 2.56 16.05 -11.55
CA ARG A 223 3.45 14.97 -12.02
C ARG A 223 4.58 14.64 -11.06
N TYR A 224 4.81 15.46 -10.04
CA TYR A 224 5.92 15.29 -9.11
C TYR A 224 5.42 15.02 -7.70
N ASN A 225 5.91 13.94 -7.11
CA ASN A 225 5.70 13.64 -5.70
C ASN A 225 7.01 13.82 -4.92
N ILE A 226 6.93 14.31 -3.69
CA ILE A 226 8.10 14.50 -2.82
C ILE A 226 8.27 13.26 -1.95
N LEU A 227 9.35 12.51 -2.18
CA LEU A 227 9.72 11.36 -1.36
C LEU A 227 10.40 11.79 -0.06
N TYR A 228 11.26 12.82 -0.15
CA TYR A 228 12.02 13.33 0.97
C TYR A 228 12.16 14.85 0.89
N GLU A 229 12.09 15.50 2.04
CA GLU A 229 12.34 16.93 2.20
C GLU A 229 13.11 17.14 3.51
N GLY A 230 14.30 17.72 3.42
CA GLY A 230 15.17 17.87 4.57
C GLY A 230 16.64 18.11 4.21
N GLN A 231 17.52 17.98 5.21
CA GLN A 231 18.97 18.12 5.04
C GLN A 231 19.58 16.85 4.45
N SER A 232 20.50 17.03 3.51
CA SER A 232 21.29 15.96 2.90
C SER A 232 22.77 16.32 2.89
N GLU A 233 23.62 15.31 2.94
CA GLU A 233 25.06 15.48 2.77
C GLU A 233 25.36 15.45 1.26
N LYS A 234 25.88 16.56 0.74
CA LYS A 234 26.39 16.70 -0.62
C LYS A 234 27.89 16.46 -0.62
N ILE A 235 28.31 15.40 -1.30
CA ILE A 235 29.70 14.96 -1.40
C ILE A 235 30.24 15.33 -2.79
N MET A 236 31.35 16.06 -2.82
CA MET A 236 32.02 16.50 -4.05
C MET A 236 33.42 15.87 -4.08
N ASP A 237 33.64 14.94 -5.00
CA ASP A 237 34.94 14.30 -5.22
C ASP A 237 35.68 15.00 -6.36
N PRO A 238 36.82 15.67 -6.10
CA PRO A 238 37.57 16.40 -7.13
C PRO A 238 38.27 15.48 -8.15
N GLU A 239 38.38 14.18 -7.89
CA GLU A 239 39.03 13.21 -8.80
C GLU A 239 38.06 12.42 -9.68
N ASP A 240 36.74 12.49 -9.48
CA ASP A 240 35.80 11.83 -10.39
C ASP A 240 35.84 12.57 -11.74
N GLU A 241 36.14 11.86 -12.85
CA GLU A 241 36.18 12.42 -14.21
C GLU A 241 34.88 13.17 -14.58
N ASP A 242 33.75 12.76 -14.00
CA ASP A 242 32.44 13.40 -14.17
C ASP A 242 32.14 14.52 -13.15
N SER A 243 32.99 14.74 -12.14
CA SER A 243 32.78 15.72 -11.04
C SER A 243 31.36 15.66 -10.42
N SER A 244 30.77 14.47 -10.39
CA SER A 244 29.35 14.30 -10.08
C SER A 244 29.09 14.41 -8.58
N ASN A 245 28.34 15.42 -8.18
CA ASN A 245 27.91 15.60 -6.80
C ASN A 245 27.04 14.43 -6.35
N ILE A 246 27.34 13.83 -5.20
CA ILE A 246 26.54 12.76 -4.62
C ILE A 246 25.74 13.32 -3.46
N TYR A 247 24.44 13.04 -3.42
CA TYR A 247 23.55 13.41 -2.32
C TYR A 247 23.21 12.17 -1.52
N THR A 248 23.50 12.22 -0.24
CA THR A 248 23.21 11.12 0.68
C THR A 248 22.37 11.59 1.85
N VAL A 249 21.45 10.73 2.28
CA VAL A 249 20.65 10.92 3.48
C VAL A 249 20.69 9.62 4.24
N THR A 250 21.03 9.67 5.54
CA THR A 250 21.05 8.51 6.42
C THR A 250 20.21 8.79 7.66
N SER A 251 19.00 8.25 7.72
CA SER A 251 18.08 8.37 8.84
C SER A 251 17.44 7.02 9.20
N ARG A 252 16.75 6.97 10.34
CA ARG A 252 16.05 5.75 10.78
C ARG A 252 14.95 5.32 9.81
N ASP A 253 14.28 6.28 9.19
CA ASP A 253 13.12 6.03 8.31
C ASP A 253 13.49 6.06 6.83
N ILE A 254 14.46 6.90 6.45
CA ILE A 254 14.86 7.13 5.05
C ILE A 254 16.38 7.06 4.93
N THR A 255 16.86 6.22 4.01
CA THR A 255 18.27 6.13 3.65
C THR A 255 18.42 6.02 2.13
N PHE A 256 19.22 6.87 1.52
CA PHE A 256 19.53 6.78 0.09
C PHE A 256 20.83 7.49 -0.26
N GLY A 257 21.38 7.10 -1.42
CA GLY A 257 22.47 7.80 -2.09
C GLY A 257 22.11 7.94 -3.56
N LEU A 258 22.25 9.15 -4.11
CA LEU A 258 21.95 9.47 -5.50
C LEU A 258 23.06 10.35 -6.08
N THR A 259 23.42 10.09 -7.32
CA THR A 259 24.45 10.81 -8.07
C THR A 259 23.80 11.82 -8.99
N ALA A 260 24.19 13.09 -8.88
CA ALA A 260 23.76 14.11 -9.82
C ALA A 260 24.40 13.88 -11.19
N LYS A 261 23.57 13.89 -12.24
CA LYS A 261 24.04 13.80 -13.63
C LYS A 261 24.01 15.16 -14.33
N LYS A 262 22.81 15.65 -14.61
CA LYS A 262 22.61 16.89 -15.38
C LYS A 262 21.58 17.75 -14.68
N SER A 263 21.80 19.06 -14.68
CA SER A 263 20.79 20.01 -14.25
C SER A 263 19.93 20.45 -15.45
N GLU A 264 18.62 20.50 -15.24
CA GLU A 264 17.62 20.92 -16.19
C GLU A 264 16.68 21.95 -15.56
N LEU A 265 16.23 22.91 -16.36
CA LEU A 265 15.31 23.94 -15.91
C LEU A 265 13.88 23.46 -16.15
N ILE A 266 13.13 23.21 -15.07
CA ILE A 266 11.73 22.79 -15.12
C ILE A 266 10.93 23.86 -14.40
N CYS A 267 10.01 24.54 -15.10
CA CYS A 267 9.20 25.62 -14.51
C CYS A 267 10.04 26.76 -13.89
N GLY A 268 11.20 27.10 -14.46
CA GLY A 268 12.09 28.11 -13.86
C GLY A 268 12.89 27.62 -12.64
N TYR A 269 12.64 26.40 -12.15
CA TYR A 269 13.42 25.76 -11.11
C TYR A 269 14.58 24.98 -11.72
N LYS A 270 15.75 25.09 -11.10
CA LYS A 270 16.93 24.31 -11.46
C LYS A 270 16.86 22.95 -10.78
N ILE A 271 16.37 21.95 -11.51
CA ILE A 271 16.22 20.58 -11.02
C ILE A 271 17.42 19.75 -11.47
N ILE A 272 17.87 18.83 -10.63
CA ILE A 272 19.01 17.95 -10.89
C ILE A 272 18.49 16.55 -11.20
N LYS A 273 18.80 16.05 -12.40
CA LYS A 273 18.57 14.65 -12.79
C LYS A 273 19.57 13.76 -12.07
N THR A 274 19.08 12.63 -11.56
CA THR A 274 19.92 11.60 -10.96
C THR A 274 20.23 10.49 -11.97
N GLU A 275 21.00 9.49 -11.55
CA GLU A 275 21.18 8.24 -12.29
C GLU A 275 19.89 7.45 -12.48
N HIS A 276 18.89 7.68 -11.61
CA HIS A 276 17.60 7.03 -11.70
C HIS A 276 16.64 7.85 -12.59
N PRO A 277 15.97 7.24 -13.59
CA PRO A 277 15.16 7.97 -14.57
C PRO A 277 13.94 8.70 -14.00
N LYS A 278 13.47 8.30 -12.82
CA LYS A 278 12.29 8.88 -12.15
C LYS A 278 12.62 9.78 -10.97
N LEU A 279 13.87 9.84 -10.52
CA LEU A 279 14.26 10.57 -9.31
C LEU A 279 15.05 11.83 -9.66
N TYR A 280 14.64 12.92 -9.04
CA TYR A 280 15.19 14.25 -9.29
C TYR A 280 15.44 14.94 -7.95
N ILE A 281 16.47 15.77 -7.90
CA ILE A 281 16.85 16.51 -6.70
C ILE A 281 16.64 17.99 -6.97
N PHE A 282 15.95 18.66 -6.05
CA PHE A 282 15.84 20.11 -6.04
C PHE A 282 16.60 20.65 -4.83
N GLU A 283 17.71 21.34 -5.08
CA GLU A 283 18.44 22.07 -4.04
C GLU A 283 17.67 23.32 -3.66
N THR A 284 17.32 23.46 -2.39
CA THR A 284 16.48 24.57 -1.94
C THR A 284 16.72 24.95 -0.48
N THR A 285 15.88 25.82 0.06
CA THR A 285 15.81 26.20 1.47
C THR A 285 14.43 25.86 2.03
N LYS A 286 14.28 25.84 3.36
CA LYS A 286 13.01 25.54 4.04
C LYS A 286 11.81 26.41 3.60
N SER A 287 12.06 27.60 3.04
CA SER A 287 11.00 28.53 2.63
C SER A 287 10.57 28.38 1.16
N ASN A 288 11.32 27.64 0.35
CA ASN A 288 11.07 27.52 -1.08
C ASN A 288 10.88 26.03 -1.45
N SER A 289 9.64 25.61 -1.63
CA SER A 289 9.31 24.24 -2.02
C SER A 289 8.88 24.20 -3.49
N PHE A 290 9.30 23.18 -4.22
CA PHE A 290 8.89 22.96 -5.60
C PHE A 290 7.43 22.47 -5.66
N ALA A 291 7.07 21.57 -4.73
CA ALA A 291 5.70 21.08 -4.55
C ALA A 291 5.42 20.88 -3.07
N SER A 292 4.17 20.59 -2.71
CA SER A 292 3.81 20.15 -1.36
C SER A 292 3.93 18.63 -1.25
N ARG A 293 4.34 18.13 -0.07
CA ARG A 293 4.46 16.70 0.16
C ARG A 293 3.10 16.02 0.16
N GLY A 294 2.79 15.29 -0.90
CA GLY A 294 1.59 14.46 -1.03
C GLY A 294 1.74 13.09 -0.37
N LYS A 295 0.62 12.37 -0.22
CA LYS A 295 0.66 10.94 0.11
C LYS A 295 1.11 10.16 -1.13
N ALA A 296 2.16 9.33 -0.99
CA ALA A 296 2.59 8.47 -2.08
C ALA A 296 1.48 7.47 -2.46
N ASP A 297 1.10 7.43 -3.73
CA ASP A 297 0.22 6.38 -4.26
C ASP A 297 1.07 5.14 -4.56
N ALA A 298 0.64 3.98 -4.03
CA ALA A 298 1.25 2.69 -4.29
C ALA A 298 1.42 2.40 -5.80
N SER A 299 0.52 2.95 -6.63
CA SER A 299 0.56 2.77 -8.08
C SER A 299 1.75 3.44 -8.77
N ASN A 300 2.40 4.41 -8.10
CA ASN A 300 3.58 5.12 -8.60
C ASN A 300 4.88 4.61 -7.97
N LEU A 301 4.84 3.83 -6.90
CA LEU A 301 6.04 3.30 -6.25
C LEU A 301 6.76 2.29 -7.15
N ASP A 302 8.08 2.34 -7.15
CA ASP A 302 8.92 1.52 -8.02
C ASP A 302 9.99 0.78 -7.22
N LEU A 303 9.79 -0.53 -7.04
CA LEU A 303 10.69 -1.36 -6.24
C LEU A 303 12.12 -1.37 -6.78
N PHE A 304 12.31 -1.22 -8.10
CA PHE A 304 13.66 -1.12 -8.68
C PHE A 304 14.31 0.20 -8.30
N SER A 305 13.55 1.30 -8.28
CA SER A 305 14.06 2.59 -7.77
C SER A 305 14.54 2.45 -6.33
N TYR A 306 13.75 1.75 -5.51
CA TYR A 306 14.08 1.49 -4.11
C TYR A 306 15.37 0.71 -3.96
N MET A 307 15.51 -0.42 -4.67
CA MET A 307 16.72 -1.24 -4.60
C MET A 307 17.96 -0.53 -5.16
N ASN A 308 17.82 0.12 -6.33
CA ASN A 308 18.93 0.82 -6.99
C ASN A 308 19.50 1.94 -6.12
N SER A 309 18.64 2.73 -5.46
CA SER A 309 19.09 3.78 -4.55
C SER A 309 19.92 3.25 -3.37
N LYS A 310 19.65 2.02 -2.89
CA LYS A 310 20.43 1.36 -1.84
C LYS A 310 21.75 0.84 -2.37
N PHE A 311 21.77 0.24 -3.56
CA PHE A 311 23.00 -0.22 -4.19
C PHE A 311 23.98 0.93 -4.42
N VAL A 312 23.50 2.06 -4.94
CA VAL A 312 24.31 3.27 -5.13
C VAL A 312 24.86 3.75 -3.79
N TYR A 313 24.03 3.83 -2.75
CA TYR A 313 24.50 4.20 -1.41
C TYR A 313 25.64 3.27 -0.90
N VAL A 314 25.47 1.95 -1.03
CA VAL A 314 26.49 0.96 -0.60
C VAL A 314 27.78 1.10 -1.39
N GLU A 315 27.69 1.16 -2.72
CA GLU A 315 28.84 1.32 -3.60
C GLU A 315 29.65 2.57 -3.22
N LYS A 316 28.98 3.71 -3.03
CA LYS A 316 29.64 4.97 -2.69
C LYS A 316 30.23 4.94 -1.28
N HIS A 317 29.52 4.39 -0.30
CA HIS A 317 30.06 4.21 1.04
C HIS A 317 31.32 3.35 1.01
N MET A 318 31.32 2.23 0.27
CA MET A 318 32.50 1.38 0.12
C MET A 318 33.66 2.10 -0.60
N LYS A 319 33.38 2.82 -1.71
CA LYS A 319 34.39 3.62 -2.43
C LYS A 319 35.08 4.61 -1.49
N TYR A 320 34.30 5.33 -0.68
CA TYR A 320 34.82 6.29 0.30
C TYR A 320 35.68 5.61 1.39
N GLN A 321 35.18 4.54 2.02
CA GLN A 321 35.93 3.82 3.06
C GLN A 321 37.24 3.21 2.54
N ILE A 322 37.24 2.68 1.31
CA ILE A 322 38.43 2.13 0.67
C ILE A 322 39.44 3.23 0.35
N LYS A 323 39.01 4.37 -0.21
CA LYS A 323 39.89 5.52 -0.47
C LYS A 323 40.55 6.02 0.82
N HIS A 324 39.78 6.15 1.91
CA HIS A 324 40.29 6.56 3.21
C HIS A 324 41.33 5.57 3.76
N LEU A 325 40.99 4.27 3.76
CA LEU A 325 41.91 3.22 4.20
C LEU A 325 43.21 3.21 3.38
N TYR A 326 43.11 3.35 2.05
CA TYR A 326 44.27 3.38 1.18
C TYR A 326 45.21 4.54 1.51
N ARG A 327 44.66 5.72 1.79
CA ARG A 327 45.44 6.88 2.22
C ARG A 327 46.10 6.67 3.58
N ASP A 328 45.38 6.10 4.55
CA ASP A 328 45.95 5.80 5.87
C ASP A 328 47.14 4.83 5.73
N ILE A 329 46.99 3.79 4.90
CA ILE A 329 48.06 2.84 4.61
C ILE A 329 49.26 3.52 3.95
N LEU A 330 49.05 4.38 2.95
CA LEU A 330 50.14 5.12 2.31
C LEU A 330 50.85 6.05 3.29
N THR A 331 50.10 6.70 4.16
CA THR A 331 50.63 7.62 5.18
C THR A 331 51.48 6.87 6.20
N GLU A 332 50.96 5.79 6.75
CA GLU A 332 51.69 4.96 7.72
C GLU A 332 52.90 4.27 7.06
N ARG A 333 52.78 3.82 5.82
CA ARG A 333 53.91 3.28 5.06
C ARG A 333 55.01 4.33 4.89
N CYS A 334 54.67 5.55 4.46
CA CYS A 334 55.65 6.62 4.31
C CYS A 334 56.30 6.97 5.66
N ARG A 335 55.51 7.02 6.74
CA ARG A 335 56.02 7.26 8.10
C ARG A 335 57.02 6.19 8.54
N LEU A 336 56.70 4.91 8.29
CA LEU A 336 57.59 3.79 8.60
C LEU A 336 58.86 3.79 7.73
N GLU A 337 58.75 4.08 6.44
CA GLU A 337 59.89 4.22 5.53
C GLU A 337 60.79 5.37 5.99
N ARG A 338 60.22 6.53 6.33
CA ARG A 338 60.96 7.67 6.88
C ARG A 338 61.65 7.34 8.20
N GLN A 339 60.95 6.68 9.13
CA GLN A 339 61.56 6.25 10.41
C GLN A 339 62.69 5.24 10.19
N THR A 340 62.54 4.33 9.23
CA THR A 340 63.58 3.37 8.85
C THR A 340 64.80 4.09 8.25
N LEU A 341 64.57 5.08 7.39
CA LEU A 341 65.64 5.91 6.83
C LEU A 341 66.35 6.74 7.91
N MET A 342 65.61 7.33 8.85
CA MET A 342 66.20 8.05 10.00
C MET A 342 67.04 7.12 10.89
N ASN A 343 66.53 5.92 11.20
CA ASN A 343 67.29 4.92 11.95
C ASN A 343 68.55 4.48 11.20
N SER A 344 68.46 4.30 9.88
CA SER A 344 69.61 3.98 9.04
C SER A 344 70.63 5.12 9.05
N LEU A 345 70.17 6.36 8.87
CA LEU A 345 71.01 7.56 8.89
C LEU A 345 71.74 7.74 10.22
N ALA A 346 71.11 7.41 11.35
CA ALA A 346 71.76 7.42 12.66
C ALA A 346 72.94 6.42 12.77
N ILE A 347 72.93 5.34 11.99
CA ILE A 347 74.04 4.36 11.93
C ILE A 347 75.20 4.89 11.06
N ALA A 348 74.94 5.81 10.13
CA ALA A 348 75.92 6.27 9.14
C ALA A 348 77.20 6.86 9.76
N SER A 349 77.10 7.56 10.89
CA SER A 349 78.26 8.14 11.58
C SER A 349 79.08 7.10 12.36
N GLY A 350 78.43 6.08 12.94
CA GLY A 350 79.10 5.08 13.79
C GLY A 350 79.57 3.84 13.04
N SER A 351 78.88 3.47 11.96
CA SER A 351 79.23 2.31 11.12
C SER A 351 78.79 2.56 9.67
N PRO A 352 79.60 3.29 8.88
CA PRO A 352 79.28 3.65 7.51
C PRO A 352 78.98 2.44 6.61
N ASP A 353 79.78 1.38 6.70
CA ASP A 353 79.59 0.17 5.89
C ASP A 353 78.29 -0.57 6.23
N GLN A 354 77.87 -0.56 7.51
CA GLN A 354 76.59 -1.12 7.92
C GLN A 354 75.41 -0.26 7.44
N PHE A 355 75.57 1.06 7.40
CA PHE A 355 74.61 1.96 6.76
C PHE A 355 74.46 1.63 5.27
N ALA A 356 75.57 1.50 4.52
CA ALA A 356 75.51 1.12 3.10
C ALA A 356 74.83 -0.22 2.89
N TYR A 357 75.14 -1.23 3.72
CA TYR A 357 74.48 -2.54 3.67
C TYR A 357 72.97 -2.43 3.88
N ASN A 358 72.52 -1.69 4.89
CA ASN A 358 71.11 -1.53 5.21
C ASN A 358 70.37 -0.72 4.12
N PHE A 359 70.98 0.37 3.65
CA PHE A 359 70.39 1.27 2.66
C PHE A 359 70.28 0.61 1.27
N MET A 360 71.35 -0.07 0.83
CA MET A 360 71.39 -0.77 -0.46
C MET A 360 70.73 -2.16 -0.41
N LYS A 361 70.31 -2.62 0.78
CA LYS A 361 69.67 -3.92 1.04
C LYS A 361 70.54 -5.12 0.63
N GLY A 362 71.85 -5.04 0.84
CA GLY A 362 72.76 -6.14 0.53
C GLY A 362 74.26 -5.81 0.68
N PRO A 363 75.13 -6.83 0.60
CA PRO A 363 76.58 -6.67 0.69
C PRO A 363 77.19 -6.04 -0.58
N GLY A 364 78.47 -5.69 -0.50
CA GLY A 364 79.22 -5.13 -1.64
C GLY A 364 79.13 -3.63 -1.84
N TYR A 365 78.70 -2.91 -0.80
CA TYR A 365 78.68 -1.45 -0.77
C TYR A 365 79.46 -0.97 0.44
N MET A 366 80.45 -0.11 0.20
CA MET A 366 81.20 0.60 1.23
C MET A 366 80.63 2.01 1.36
N ALA A 367 80.66 2.60 2.56
CA ALA A 367 80.30 4.01 2.71
C ALA A 367 81.46 4.81 3.31
N LEU A 368 81.69 6.00 2.77
CA LEU A 368 82.72 6.92 3.23
C LEU A 368 82.08 8.26 3.64
N PRO A 369 82.01 8.58 4.93
CA PRO A 369 81.52 9.88 5.38
C PRO A 369 82.54 10.98 5.02
N ALA A 370 82.05 12.09 4.48
CA ALA A 370 82.85 13.23 4.06
C ALA A 370 82.11 14.55 4.39
N GLY A 371 82.36 15.11 5.57
CA GLY A 371 81.62 16.29 6.05
C GLY A 371 80.15 15.96 6.31
N GLU A 372 79.23 16.75 5.73
CA GLU A 372 77.77 16.60 5.87
C GLU A 372 77.15 15.64 4.82
N VAL A 373 77.99 14.93 4.06
CA VAL A 373 77.57 13.95 3.07
C VAL A 373 78.23 12.60 3.29
N ILE A 374 77.66 11.56 2.71
CA ILE A 374 78.23 10.20 2.69
C ILE A 374 78.28 9.67 1.26
N HIS A 375 79.43 9.13 0.89
CA HIS A 375 79.66 8.51 -0.42
C HIS A 375 79.48 7.00 -0.31
N ILE A 376 78.48 6.46 -0.99
CA ILE A 376 78.27 5.01 -1.14
C ILE A 376 79.02 4.55 -2.39
N ILE A 377 79.88 3.56 -2.22
CA ILE A 377 80.78 3.03 -3.23
C ILE A 377 80.39 1.58 -3.50
N LYS A 378 80.04 1.25 -4.75
CA LYS A 378 79.78 -0.15 -5.15
C LYS A 378 81.10 -0.87 -5.42
N CYS A 379 81.37 -1.93 -4.66
CA CYS A 379 82.58 -2.72 -4.74
C CYS A 379 82.45 -3.89 -5.73
N LEU A 380 83.57 -4.40 -6.23
CA LEU A 380 83.58 -5.49 -7.21
C LEU A 380 83.51 -6.86 -6.50
N PRO A 381 82.59 -7.76 -6.88
CA PRO A 381 82.55 -9.11 -6.32
C PRO A 381 83.75 -9.93 -6.84
N VAL A 382 84.42 -10.63 -5.93
CA VAL A 382 85.57 -11.49 -6.20
C VAL A 382 85.44 -12.81 -5.44
N GLU A 383 85.88 -13.90 -6.05
CA GLU A 383 85.89 -15.21 -5.41
C GLU A 383 87.04 -15.29 -4.40
N VAL A 384 86.74 -15.77 -3.18
CA VAL A 384 87.68 -15.94 -2.08
C VAL A 384 87.52 -17.32 -1.43
N LYS A 385 88.60 -17.83 -0.86
CA LYS A 385 88.62 -19.13 -0.17
C LYS A 385 88.86 -18.93 1.32
N LEU A 386 88.15 -19.66 2.16
CA LEU A 386 88.39 -19.61 3.61
C LEU A 386 89.83 -20.02 3.94
N GLN A 387 90.52 -19.20 4.72
CA GLN A 387 91.89 -19.45 5.16
C GLN A 387 91.92 -19.50 6.68
N HIS A 388 92.72 -20.42 7.23
CA HIS A 388 92.83 -20.63 8.67
C HIS A 388 94.21 -20.21 9.17
N GLY A 389 94.23 -19.48 10.28
CA GLY A 389 95.43 -19.07 11.00
C GLY A 389 95.38 -19.49 12.46
N GLU A 390 96.48 -19.28 13.18
CA GLU A 390 96.57 -19.59 14.62
C GLU A 390 95.86 -18.52 15.47
N ASN A 391 95.73 -17.30 14.96
CA ASN A 391 95.13 -16.17 15.66
C ASN A 391 93.65 -16.00 15.27
N CYS A 392 92.85 -15.50 16.21
CA CYS A 392 91.44 -15.21 15.97
C CYS A 392 91.24 -13.76 15.51
N TYR A 393 90.33 -13.57 14.56
CA TYR A 393 89.99 -12.25 14.04
C TYR A 393 88.47 -12.01 14.14
N ALA A 394 88.08 -10.75 14.28
CA ALA A 394 86.67 -10.33 14.23
C ALA A 394 86.08 -10.38 12.81
N GLU A 395 86.95 -10.42 11.80
CA GLU A 395 86.63 -10.67 10.40
C GLU A 395 87.06 -12.08 9.98
N LEU A 396 86.44 -12.61 8.93
CA LEU A 396 86.75 -13.94 8.41
C LEU A 396 88.03 -13.89 7.57
N GLN A 397 89.06 -14.66 7.94
CA GLN A 397 90.29 -14.72 7.16
C GLN A 397 90.07 -15.51 5.86
N VAL A 398 90.39 -14.89 4.72
CA VAL A 398 90.14 -15.46 3.38
C VAL A 398 91.34 -15.21 2.46
N ALA A 399 91.59 -16.15 1.54
CA ALA A 399 92.60 -16.03 0.51
C ALA A 399 91.95 -15.55 -0.80
N LYS A 400 92.52 -14.48 -1.38
CA LYS A 400 92.21 -13.97 -2.73
C LYS A 400 93.44 -14.20 -3.61
N GLY A 401 93.44 -15.26 -4.41
CA GLY A 401 94.65 -15.71 -5.10
C GLY A 401 95.69 -16.24 -4.10
N ASN A 402 96.86 -15.58 -4.03
CA ASN A 402 97.95 -15.91 -3.09
C ASN A 402 98.08 -14.94 -1.91
N GLU A 403 97.20 -13.95 -1.82
CA GLU A 403 97.23 -12.94 -0.77
C GLU A 403 96.13 -13.20 0.28
N THR A 404 96.48 -12.97 1.54
CA THR A 404 95.56 -13.06 2.69
C THR A 404 94.78 -11.75 2.84
N TYR A 405 93.45 -11.86 2.90
CA TYR A 405 92.51 -10.79 3.18
C TYR A 405 91.61 -11.17 4.36
N TYR A 406 90.87 -10.19 4.86
CA TYR A 406 89.92 -10.35 5.96
C TYR A 406 88.57 -9.80 5.52
N MET A 407 87.56 -10.67 5.52
CA MET A 407 86.22 -10.40 5.03
C MET A 407 85.27 -10.06 6.18
N GLN A 408 84.55 -8.93 6.07
CA GLN A 408 83.60 -8.52 7.10
C GLN A 408 82.37 -9.45 7.18
N PRO A 409 81.88 -9.83 8.39
CA PRO A 409 80.81 -10.83 8.59
C PRO A 409 79.42 -10.53 8.00
N LYS A 410 79.11 -9.27 7.67
CA LYS A 410 77.80 -8.87 7.10
C LYS A 410 77.91 -8.24 5.71
N THR A 411 78.85 -7.32 5.53
CA THR A 411 79.02 -6.55 4.29
C THR A 411 79.87 -7.28 3.25
N HIS A 412 80.61 -8.31 3.67
CA HIS A 412 81.56 -9.10 2.89
C HIS A 412 82.67 -8.26 2.20
N ILE A 413 82.92 -7.05 2.70
CA ILE A 413 84.01 -6.19 2.20
C ILE A 413 85.35 -6.80 2.61
N LEU A 414 86.29 -6.83 1.67
CA LEU A 414 87.65 -7.33 1.87
C LEU A 414 88.56 -6.22 2.40
N LYS A 415 89.27 -6.53 3.49
CA LYS A 415 90.30 -5.68 4.11
C LYS A 415 91.64 -6.39 4.07
N LYS A 416 92.73 -5.64 3.89
CA LYS A 416 94.10 -6.18 3.95
C LYS A 416 94.57 -6.50 5.37
N ARG A 417 93.94 -5.90 6.38
CA ARG A 417 94.26 -6.10 7.80
C ARG A 417 93.00 -6.46 8.58
N GLY A 418 93.09 -7.53 9.37
CA GLY A 418 92.05 -7.98 10.28
C GLY A 418 92.22 -7.39 11.67
N THR A 419 91.13 -7.36 12.41
CA THR A 419 91.08 -6.95 13.81
C THR A 419 91.29 -8.20 14.67
N GLU A 420 92.49 -8.35 15.22
CA GLU A 420 92.83 -9.48 16.08
C GLU A 420 92.02 -9.44 17.39
N ILE A 421 91.44 -10.58 17.76
CA ILE A 421 90.65 -10.75 18.97
C ILE A 421 91.18 -11.93 19.78
N ASN A 422 90.91 -11.92 21.08
CA ASN A 422 91.22 -13.08 21.92
C ASN A 422 90.32 -14.27 21.52
N CYS A 423 90.92 -15.44 21.31
CA CYS A 423 90.21 -16.67 21.03
C CYS A 423 89.39 -17.13 22.26
N ASN A 424 88.15 -16.66 22.36
CA ASN A 424 87.24 -16.96 23.47
C ASN A 424 86.32 -18.15 23.12
N THR A 425 86.39 -19.22 23.90
CA THR A 425 85.57 -20.43 23.70
C THR A 425 84.13 -20.30 24.22
N ILE A 426 83.86 -19.35 25.13
CA ILE A 426 82.54 -19.11 25.72
C ILE A 426 81.69 -18.24 24.78
N LEU A 427 82.28 -17.17 24.23
CA LEU A 427 81.65 -16.23 23.30
C LEU A 427 82.48 -16.11 22.02
N PRO A 428 82.61 -17.19 21.22
CA PRO A 428 83.29 -17.13 19.94
C PRO A 428 82.48 -16.29 18.93
N PRO A 429 83.12 -15.74 17.88
CA PRO A 429 82.39 -15.12 16.78
C PRO A 429 81.68 -16.18 15.92
N TYR A 430 80.44 -15.87 15.53
CA TYR A 430 79.60 -16.73 14.71
C TYR A 430 79.49 -16.15 13.31
N TYR A 431 79.60 -17.00 12.30
CA TYR A 431 79.49 -16.63 10.89
C TYR A 431 78.52 -17.57 10.20
N LEU A 432 77.69 -17.03 9.32
CA LEU A 432 76.82 -17.81 8.45
C LEU A 432 77.58 -18.10 7.15
N ILE A 433 77.85 -19.37 6.87
CA ILE A 433 78.55 -19.83 5.66
C ILE A 433 77.71 -20.95 5.06
N ASP A 434 77.27 -20.79 3.81
CA ASP A 434 76.41 -21.75 3.09
C ASP A 434 75.18 -22.19 3.92
N ASP A 435 74.48 -21.21 4.51
CA ASP A 435 73.28 -21.38 5.36
C ASP A 435 73.51 -22.17 6.67
N ILE A 436 74.76 -22.43 7.04
CA ILE A 436 75.14 -23.11 8.29
C ILE A 436 75.92 -22.13 9.17
N TRP A 437 75.59 -22.10 10.47
CA TRP A 437 76.32 -21.28 11.44
C TRP A 437 77.60 -21.97 11.88
N TYR A 438 78.72 -21.26 11.79
CA TYR A 438 80.01 -21.72 12.28
C TYR A 438 80.54 -20.80 13.38
N LYS A 439 81.05 -21.40 14.45
CA LYS A 439 81.95 -20.74 15.40
C LYS A 439 83.35 -20.80 14.82
N ILE A 440 83.93 -19.64 14.51
CA ILE A 440 85.28 -19.56 13.95
C ILE A 440 86.25 -19.24 15.08
N LEU A 441 86.86 -20.29 15.61
CA LEU A 441 88.07 -20.28 16.43
C LEU A 441 89.24 -20.70 15.50
N PRO A 442 90.49 -20.90 15.96
CA PRO A 442 91.56 -21.38 15.08
C PRO A 442 91.19 -22.69 14.35
N LYS A 443 90.19 -23.42 14.87
CA LYS A 443 89.46 -24.46 14.14
C LYS A 443 87.96 -24.10 14.06
N PRO A 444 87.34 -24.14 12.87
CA PRO A 444 85.91 -23.91 12.70
C PRO A 444 85.11 -25.08 13.27
N THR A 445 84.01 -24.78 13.96
CA THR A 445 83.05 -25.78 14.44
C THR A 445 81.64 -25.33 14.14
N GLU A 446 80.80 -26.24 13.65
CA GLU A 446 79.38 -25.98 13.44
C GLU A 446 78.67 -25.57 14.75
N ALA A 447 77.69 -24.69 14.62
CA ALA A 447 76.97 -24.09 15.72
C ALA A 447 75.46 -24.20 15.52
N LYS A 448 74.72 -24.21 16.63
CA LYS A 448 73.26 -24.14 16.59
C LYS A 448 72.81 -22.74 16.18
N ASP A 449 71.74 -22.68 15.41
CA ASP A 449 71.10 -21.44 14.97
C ASP A 449 70.75 -20.51 16.15
N PRO A 450 71.09 -19.21 16.06
CA PRO A 450 70.70 -18.20 17.04
C PRO A 450 69.20 -17.87 16.93
N ALA A 451 68.59 -17.45 18.06
CA ALA A 451 67.20 -17.01 18.08
C ALA A 451 67.00 -15.70 17.29
N SER A 452 65.91 -15.60 16.53
CA SER A 452 65.57 -14.41 15.75
C SER A 452 64.65 -13.45 16.51
N LEU A 453 64.83 -12.15 16.29
CA LEU A 453 63.91 -11.12 16.79
C LEU A 453 62.63 -11.12 15.94
N GLN A 454 61.47 -11.03 16.61
CA GLN A 454 60.16 -11.04 15.95
C GLN A 454 59.41 -9.71 16.18
N PRO A 455 58.78 -9.13 15.16
CA PRO A 455 57.93 -7.94 15.33
C PRO A 455 56.67 -8.28 16.14
N HIS A 456 56.21 -7.35 16.96
CA HIS A 456 55.06 -7.53 17.85
C HIS A 456 53.75 -6.94 17.30
N THR A 457 53.70 -6.63 16.01
CA THR A 457 52.57 -5.94 15.37
C THR A 457 51.29 -6.77 15.42
N ARG A 458 50.18 -6.14 15.81
CA ARG A 458 48.83 -6.74 15.81
C ARG A 458 47.92 -5.96 14.86
N VAL A 459 46.93 -6.64 14.28
CA VAL A 459 45.91 -6.00 13.44
C VAL A 459 45.00 -5.13 14.30
N THR A 460 44.82 -3.86 13.93
CA THR A 460 44.03 -2.87 14.67
C THR A 460 42.75 -2.42 13.96
N TRP A 461 42.53 -2.81 12.71
CA TRP A 461 41.40 -2.34 11.91
C TRP A 461 40.11 -3.15 12.14
N THR A 462 38.96 -2.48 12.16
CA THR A 462 37.62 -3.08 12.29
C THR A 462 36.66 -2.52 11.23
N TYR A 463 35.86 -3.41 10.63
CA TYR A 463 34.81 -3.03 9.68
C TYR A 463 33.63 -2.38 10.41
N SER A 464 33.14 -1.25 9.89
CA SER A 464 31.90 -0.62 10.33
C SER A 464 30.81 -0.79 9.27
N SER A 465 29.70 -1.43 9.64
CA SER A 465 28.57 -1.59 8.71
C SER A 465 27.77 -0.30 8.57
N PRO A 466 27.25 0.02 7.37
CA PRO A 466 26.34 1.14 7.19
C PRO A 466 25.09 0.99 8.07
N LYS A 467 24.78 1.99 8.88
CA LYS A 467 23.61 1.97 9.78
C LYS A 467 22.31 2.08 8.97
N TYR A 468 21.28 1.33 9.38
CA TYR A 468 19.90 1.39 8.87
C TYR A 468 19.64 0.93 7.42
N LEU A 469 20.65 0.45 6.67
CA LEU A 469 20.47 0.00 5.28
C LEU A 469 19.39 -1.08 5.10
N ALA A 470 19.26 -1.99 6.07
CA ALA A 470 18.26 -3.06 6.04
C ALA A 470 16.84 -2.56 6.37
N SER A 471 16.73 -1.53 7.21
CA SER A 471 15.45 -1.06 7.76
C SER A 471 14.86 0.16 7.04
N SER A 472 15.70 0.98 6.39
CA SER A 472 15.28 2.20 5.70
C SER A 472 15.71 2.25 4.23
N GLY A 473 15.02 3.07 3.43
CA GLY A 473 15.29 3.28 2.00
C GLY A 473 14.64 4.57 1.51
N ILE A 474 14.48 4.76 0.19
CA ILE A 474 13.74 5.94 -0.36
C ILE A 474 12.23 5.92 -0.07
N TYR A 475 11.68 4.75 0.27
CA TYR A 475 10.27 4.56 0.63
C TYR A 475 10.15 4.12 2.08
N THR A 476 9.08 4.55 2.74
CA THR A 476 8.79 4.12 4.12
C THR A 476 8.26 2.69 4.13
N LEU A 477 8.31 2.03 5.29
CA LEU A 477 7.78 0.67 5.44
C LEU A 477 6.29 0.59 5.07
N LYS A 478 5.51 1.62 5.45
CA LYS A 478 4.09 1.73 5.13
C LYS A 478 3.85 1.82 3.62
N ASP A 479 4.68 2.56 2.90
CA ASP A 479 4.59 2.67 1.44
C ASP A 479 4.83 1.31 0.77
N LEU A 480 5.80 0.54 1.27
CA LEU A 480 6.10 -0.82 0.77
C LEU A 480 4.97 -1.81 1.08
N GLU A 481 4.32 -1.70 2.25
CA GLU A 481 3.14 -2.50 2.58
C GLU A 481 1.94 -2.16 1.68
N ASP A 482 1.70 -0.87 1.41
CA ASP A 482 0.66 -0.42 0.49
C ASP A 482 0.95 -0.93 -0.95
N LEU A 483 2.21 -0.92 -1.40
CA LEU A 483 2.63 -1.50 -2.68
C LEU A 483 2.42 -3.02 -2.73
N SER A 484 2.85 -3.75 -1.70
CA SER A 484 2.68 -5.20 -1.60
C SER A 484 1.19 -5.59 -1.70
N ARG A 485 0.33 -4.91 -0.93
CA ARG A 485 -1.12 -5.10 -1.01
C ARG A 485 -1.67 -4.81 -2.41
N ALA A 486 -1.21 -3.74 -3.07
CA ALA A 486 -1.65 -3.40 -4.41
C ALA A 486 -1.21 -4.43 -5.47
N LEU A 487 -0.03 -5.05 -5.32
CA LEU A 487 0.49 -6.09 -6.22
C LEU A 487 -0.18 -7.45 -5.99
N MET A 488 -0.49 -7.80 -4.74
CA MET A 488 -1.13 -9.07 -4.38
C MET A 488 -2.61 -9.09 -4.73
N PHE A 489 -3.31 -7.96 -4.63
CA PHE A 489 -4.76 -7.91 -4.81
C PHE A 489 -5.26 -8.50 -6.15
N PRO A 490 -4.66 -8.22 -7.33
CA PRO A 490 -5.07 -8.87 -8.58
C PRO A 490 -4.87 -10.38 -8.60
N LEU A 491 -3.85 -10.90 -7.91
CA LEU A 491 -3.56 -12.34 -7.81
C LEU A 491 -4.51 -13.05 -6.84
N GLU A 492 -4.88 -12.39 -5.75
CA GLU A 492 -5.79 -12.92 -4.73
C GLU A 492 -7.25 -12.79 -5.15
N ARG A 493 -7.60 -11.82 -5.99
CA ARG A 493 -8.99 -11.54 -6.41
C ARG A 493 -9.75 -12.79 -6.90
N PRO A 494 -9.22 -13.65 -7.80
CA PRO A 494 -9.92 -14.86 -8.22
C PRO A 494 -10.14 -15.85 -7.07
N ALA A 495 -9.17 -15.97 -6.15
CA ALA A 495 -9.29 -16.82 -4.98
C ALA A 495 -10.33 -16.28 -3.98
N LEU A 496 -10.36 -14.96 -3.76
CA LEU A 496 -11.38 -14.29 -2.96
C LEU A 496 -12.78 -14.44 -3.57
N LEU A 497 -12.93 -14.26 -4.88
CA LEU A 497 -14.21 -14.44 -5.58
C LEU A 497 -14.67 -15.90 -5.57
N ASN A 498 -13.77 -16.86 -5.77
CA ASN A 498 -14.07 -18.28 -5.66
C ASN A 498 -14.40 -18.68 -4.21
N GLY A 499 -13.72 -18.08 -3.23
CA GLY A 499 -14.08 -18.17 -1.82
C GLY A 499 -15.51 -17.71 -1.63
N PHE A 500 -15.81 -16.46 -1.96
CA PHE A 500 -17.16 -15.90 -1.86
C PHE A 500 -18.23 -16.76 -2.55
N ALA A 501 -17.98 -17.23 -3.78
CA ALA A 501 -18.90 -18.11 -4.50
C ALA A 501 -19.11 -19.45 -3.76
N ARG A 502 -18.04 -20.05 -3.22
CA ARG A 502 -18.13 -21.26 -2.39
C ARG A 502 -18.91 -21.02 -1.10
N GLU A 503 -18.73 -19.87 -0.47
CA GLU A 503 -19.47 -19.45 0.74
C GLU A 503 -20.97 -19.33 0.45
N LEU A 504 -21.33 -18.63 -0.64
CA LEU A 504 -22.72 -18.52 -1.11
C LEU A 504 -23.35 -19.88 -1.45
N HIS A 505 -22.52 -20.84 -1.84
CA HIS A 505 -22.93 -22.23 -2.06
C HIS A 505 -22.89 -23.11 -0.79
N GLY A 506 -22.72 -22.52 0.39
CA GLY A 506 -22.80 -23.22 1.68
C GLY A 506 -21.52 -23.94 2.10
N ALA A 507 -20.39 -23.73 1.43
CA ALA A 507 -19.10 -24.26 1.87
C ALA A 507 -18.46 -23.33 2.92
N THR A 508 -18.11 -23.88 4.08
CA THR A 508 -17.43 -23.13 5.14
C THR A 508 -15.98 -22.80 4.76
N ILE A 509 -15.60 -21.53 4.84
CA ILE A 509 -14.24 -21.06 4.56
C ILE A 509 -13.59 -20.63 5.86
N THR A 510 -12.39 -21.15 6.13
CA THR A 510 -11.59 -20.82 7.32
C THR A 510 -10.61 -19.66 7.04
N THR A 511 -11.09 -18.56 6.47
CA THR A 511 -10.24 -17.36 6.26
C THR A 511 -10.42 -16.38 7.41
N LYS A 512 -9.31 -15.88 7.97
CA LYS A 512 -9.26 -14.93 9.09
C LYS A 512 -9.82 -13.55 8.74
N ASP A 513 -9.93 -13.22 7.45
CA ASP A 513 -10.32 -11.90 6.98
C ASP A 513 -11.80 -11.87 6.59
N GLY A 514 -12.63 -11.39 7.54
CA GLY A 514 -13.91 -10.73 7.29
C GLY A 514 -14.93 -11.47 6.43
N THR A 515 -15.61 -12.45 7.00
CA THR A 515 -16.73 -13.16 6.37
C THR A 515 -18.03 -12.34 6.36
N ILE A 516 -18.66 -12.21 5.18
CA ILE A 516 -20.01 -11.65 5.04
C ILE A 516 -21.06 -12.57 5.71
N ILE A 517 -20.84 -13.90 5.73
CA ILE A 517 -21.72 -14.81 6.48
C ILE A 517 -21.54 -14.65 7.99
N GLN A 518 -20.38 -14.21 8.51
CA GLN A 518 -20.25 -13.82 9.92
C GLN A 518 -20.97 -12.50 10.24
N LEU A 519 -21.20 -11.62 9.26
CA LEU A 519 -22.06 -10.44 9.40
C LEU A 519 -23.56 -10.81 9.37
N MET A 520 -23.91 -11.94 8.74
CA MET A 520 -25.25 -12.53 8.72
C MET A 520 -25.33 -13.79 9.58
N ASN A 521 -24.47 -13.92 10.59
CA ASN A 521 -24.42 -15.12 11.43
C ASN A 521 -25.74 -15.25 12.20
N ASP A 522 -26.12 -16.47 12.57
CA ASP A 522 -27.35 -16.72 13.33
C ASP A 522 -27.43 -15.83 14.58
N SER A 523 -26.31 -15.52 15.24
CA SER A 523 -26.29 -14.61 16.40
C SER A 523 -26.67 -13.14 16.11
N VAL A 524 -26.49 -12.66 14.88
CA VAL A 524 -26.87 -11.30 14.45
C VAL A 524 -28.31 -11.30 13.96
N ILE A 525 -28.71 -12.36 13.23
CA ILE A 525 -30.10 -12.60 12.85
C ILE A 525 -30.96 -12.76 14.10
N ASP A 526 -30.55 -13.56 15.08
CA ASP A 526 -31.22 -13.74 16.37
C ASP A 526 -31.28 -12.43 17.16
N LYS A 527 -30.25 -11.57 17.12
CA LYS A 527 -30.33 -10.23 17.74
C LYS A 527 -31.28 -9.29 17.03
N ILE A 528 -31.37 -9.34 15.70
CA ILE A 528 -32.32 -8.55 14.91
C ILE A 528 -33.75 -9.06 15.12
N ILE A 529 -33.92 -10.38 15.17
CA ILE A 529 -35.18 -11.05 15.48
C ILE A 529 -35.58 -10.69 16.92
N ASP A 530 -34.76 -10.89 17.95
CA ASP A 530 -35.12 -10.60 19.34
C ASP A 530 -35.42 -9.12 19.59
N SER A 531 -34.62 -8.21 19.02
CA SER A 531 -34.79 -6.77 19.25
C SER A 531 -35.97 -6.14 18.48
N THR A 532 -36.32 -6.71 17.32
CA THR A 532 -37.40 -6.19 16.47
C THR A 532 -38.72 -6.94 16.73
N TRP A 533 -38.67 -8.26 16.92
CA TRP A 533 -39.81 -9.13 17.19
C TRP A 533 -40.42 -8.88 18.56
N GLY A 534 -39.61 -8.65 19.61
CA GLY A 534 -40.14 -8.35 20.94
C GLY A 534 -41.03 -7.10 20.97
N LYS A 535 -40.68 -6.07 20.20
CA LYS A 535 -41.47 -4.82 20.09
C LYS A 535 -42.71 -4.97 19.23
N ILE A 536 -42.65 -5.74 18.15
CA ILE A 536 -43.79 -6.00 17.27
C ILE A 536 -44.80 -6.93 17.96
N TRP A 537 -44.32 -7.99 18.62
CA TRP A 537 -45.14 -8.95 19.34
C TRP A 537 -45.82 -8.34 20.56
N SER A 538 -45.13 -7.45 21.31
CA SER A 538 -45.74 -6.68 22.39
C SER A 538 -46.90 -5.80 21.89
N LYS A 539 -46.75 -5.14 20.74
CA LYS A 539 -47.82 -4.34 20.14
C LYS A 539 -48.97 -5.21 19.62
N PHE A 540 -48.67 -6.37 19.05
CA PHE A 540 -49.68 -7.34 18.60
C PHE A 540 -50.49 -7.93 19.76
N MET A 541 -49.83 -8.27 20.88
CA MET A 541 -50.52 -8.76 22.09
C MET A 541 -51.40 -7.67 22.71
N ASN A 542 -50.98 -6.41 22.70
CA ASN A 542 -51.83 -5.29 23.15
C ASN A 542 -53.06 -5.07 22.25
N PHE A 543 -52.92 -5.29 20.94
CA PHE A 543 -54.06 -5.30 20.02
C PHE A 543 -54.97 -6.51 20.25
N GLY A 544 -54.39 -7.68 20.53
CA GLY A 544 -55.12 -8.92 20.85
C GLY A 544 -55.92 -8.82 22.15
N THR A 545 -55.36 -8.24 23.21
CA THR A 545 -56.07 -8.04 24.49
C THR A 545 -57.15 -6.96 24.37
N ALA A 546 -56.91 -5.87 23.64
CA ALA A 546 -57.92 -4.84 23.39
C ALA A 546 -59.11 -5.38 22.56
N SER A 547 -58.83 -6.15 21.51
CA SER A 547 -59.87 -6.77 20.68
C SER A 547 -60.65 -7.85 21.45
N ALA A 548 -59.98 -8.67 22.26
CA ALA A 548 -60.67 -9.62 23.16
C ALA A 548 -61.60 -8.91 24.15
N GLY A 549 -61.21 -7.75 24.69
CA GLY A 549 -62.07 -6.93 25.56
C GLY A 549 -63.31 -6.41 24.86
N VAL A 550 -63.17 -5.91 23.62
CA VAL A 550 -64.32 -5.45 22.82
C VAL A 550 -65.26 -6.61 22.48
N ILE A 551 -64.72 -7.77 22.10
CA ILE A 551 -65.51 -8.97 21.83
C ILE A 551 -66.23 -9.45 23.09
N ALA A 552 -65.59 -9.41 24.26
CA ALA A 552 -66.22 -9.77 25.53
C ALA A 552 -67.39 -8.84 25.89
N ILE A 553 -67.25 -7.53 25.66
CA ILE A 553 -68.34 -6.56 25.85
C ILE A 553 -69.49 -6.83 24.88
N LEU A 554 -69.20 -7.10 23.60
CA LEU A 554 -70.22 -7.44 22.60
C LEU A 554 -70.95 -8.76 22.94
N MET A 555 -70.24 -9.73 23.51
CA MET A 555 -70.83 -10.99 23.99
C MET A 555 -71.76 -10.75 25.18
N ILE A 556 -71.35 -9.91 26.15
CA ILE A 556 -72.20 -9.54 27.29
C ILE A 556 -73.47 -8.82 26.79
N LEU A 557 -73.35 -7.90 25.84
CA LEU A 557 -74.51 -7.22 25.23
C LEU A 557 -75.45 -8.20 24.51
N HIS A 558 -74.90 -9.19 23.79
CA HIS A 558 -75.72 -10.23 23.16
C HIS A 558 -76.43 -11.14 24.18
N ILE A 559 -75.78 -11.46 25.30
CA ILE A 559 -76.41 -12.23 26.39
C ILE A 559 -77.56 -11.44 27.02
N ILE A 560 -77.36 -10.14 27.27
CA ILE A 560 -78.43 -9.26 27.80
C ILE A 560 -79.60 -9.20 26.82
N LYS A 561 -79.33 -9.02 25.52
CA LYS A 561 -80.37 -9.04 24.48
C LYS A 561 -81.15 -10.37 24.50
N LEU A 562 -80.45 -11.50 24.59
CA LEU A 562 -81.07 -12.82 24.63
C LEU A 562 -81.96 -13.01 25.87
N LEU A 563 -81.54 -12.53 27.04
CA LEU A 563 -82.37 -12.56 28.25
C LEU A 563 -83.65 -11.72 28.10
N ILE A 564 -83.55 -10.54 27.50
CA ILE A 564 -84.72 -9.68 27.22
C ILE A 564 -85.67 -10.38 26.25
N ASP A 565 -85.15 -10.97 25.17
CA ASP A 565 -85.94 -11.70 24.18
C ASP A 565 -86.66 -12.91 24.80
N VAL A 566 -85.99 -13.67 25.69
CA VAL A 566 -86.60 -14.78 26.44
C VAL A 566 -87.72 -14.31 27.36
N ILE A 567 -87.54 -13.16 28.05
CA ILE A 567 -88.59 -12.60 28.93
C ILE A 567 -89.80 -12.15 28.10
N ILE A 568 -89.60 -11.42 27.01
CA ILE A 568 -90.68 -10.94 26.13
C ILE A 568 -91.43 -12.13 25.52
N ASN A 569 -90.69 -13.12 25.01
CA ASN A 569 -91.25 -14.35 24.45
C ASN A 569 -91.99 -15.17 25.50
N GLY A 570 -91.47 -15.27 26.72
CA GLY A 570 -92.11 -15.94 27.85
C GLY A 570 -93.43 -15.27 28.25
N VAL A 571 -93.48 -13.93 28.28
CA VAL A 571 -94.72 -13.17 28.55
C VAL A 571 -95.74 -13.35 27.41
N ALA A 572 -95.31 -13.32 26.16
CA ALA A 572 -96.19 -13.54 25.01
C ALA A 572 -96.79 -14.96 25.02
N LEU A 573 -95.98 -15.97 25.32
CA LEU A 573 -96.42 -17.37 25.37
C LEU A 573 -97.29 -17.68 26.59
N HIS A 574 -97.00 -17.07 27.75
CA HIS A 574 -97.83 -17.17 28.94
C HIS A 574 -99.23 -16.57 28.72
N ARG A 575 -99.34 -15.48 27.97
CA ARG A 575 -100.66 -14.89 27.62
C ARG A 575 -101.48 -15.77 26.67
N ALA A 576 -100.83 -16.53 25.79
CA ALA A 576 -101.51 -17.37 24.81
C ALA A 576 -101.90 -18.78 25.32
N TYR A 577 -101.09 -19.38 26.22
CA TYR A 577 -101.31 -20.78 26.67
C TYR A 577 -101.31 -21.00 28.19
N GLY A 578 -101.12 -19.95 29.01
CA GLY A 578 -101.02 -20.06 30.47
C GLY A 578 -99.77 -20.83 30.95
N TRP A 579 -99.81 -21.38 32.17
CA TRP A 579 -98.75 -22.26 32.70
C TRP A 579 -98.82 -23.65 32.04
N SER A 580 -98.07 -23.83 30.96
CA SER A 580 -97.96 -25.11 30.26
C SER A 580 -96.52 -25.42 29.85
N LEU A 581 -96.27 -26.67 29.43
CA LEU A 581 -94.95 -27.15 28.97
C LEU A 581 -94.40 -26.35 27.76
N HIS A 582 -95.26 -25.61 27.05
CA HIS A 582 -94.90 -24.80 25.89
C HIS A 582 -94.01 -23.60 26.27
N LEU A 583 -93.95 -23.18 27.54
CA LEU A 583 -93.10 -22.08 28.02
C LEU A 583 -91.60 -22.31 27.75
N LEU A 584 -91.16 -23.57 27.65
CA LEU A 584 -89.79 -23.93 27.28
C LEU A 584 -89.40 -23.44 25.87
N GLY A 585 -90.39 -23.20 25.00
CA GLY A 585 -90.19 -22.62 23.68
C GLY A 585 -89.70 -21.16 23.70
N ALA A 586 -89.78 -20.44 24.82
CA ALA A 586 -89.36 -19.04 24.94
C ALA A 586 -87.85 -18.83 24.73
N CYS A 587 -87.03 -19.87 24.93
CA CYS A 587 -85.58 -19.84 24.73
C CYS A 587 -85.18 -19.78 23.24
N MET A 588 -86.10 -20.05 22.31
CA MET A 588 -85.83 -20.07 20.88
C MET A 588 -86.88 -19.21 20.16
N GLY A 589 -86.50 -18.01 19.72
CA GLY A 589 -87.43 -17.03 19.13
C GLY A 589 -88.25 -17.56 17.94
N SER A 590 -87.72 -18.51 17.17
CA SER A 590 -88.42 -19.18 16.07
C SER A 590 -89.56 -20.10 16.53
N LEU A 591 -89.37 -20.83 17.64
CA LEU A 591 -90.39 -21.69 18.24
C LEU A 591 -91.50 -20.86 18.89
N THR A 592 -91.15 -19.74 19.53
CA THR A 592 -92.14 -18.82 20.12
C THR A 592 -93.09 -18.27 19.05
N HIS A 593 -92.56 -17.81 17.91
CA HIS A 593 -93.39 -17.27 16.82
C HIS A 593 -94.31 -18.34 16.21
N LEU A 594 -93.83 -19.59 16.11
CA LEU A 594 -94.63 -20.72 15.64
C LEU A 594 -95.77 -21.06 16.61
N PHE A 595 -95.49 -21.09 17.92
CA PHE A 595 -96.51 -21.38 18.93
C PHE A 595 -97.55 -20.26 19.08
N VAL A 596 -97.14 -18.98 19.02
CA VAL A 596 -98.08 -17.84 19.04
C VAL A 596 -98.97 -17.82 17.81
N ASN A 597 -98.43 -18.07 16.61
CA ASN A 597 -99.25 -18.17 15.40
C ASN A 597 -100.17 -19.40 15.41
N ALA A 598 -99.72 -20.53 15.96
CA ALA A 598 -100.57 -21.70 16.14
C ALA A 598 -101.72 -21.44 17.13
N ALA A 599 -101.48 -20.63 18.17
CA ALA A 599 -102.52 -20.24 19.15
C ALA A 599 -103.58 -19.35 18.48
N ARG A 600 -103.11 -18.33 17.75
CA ARG A 600 -103.98 -17.40 17.01
C ARG A 600 -104.81 -18.10 15.93
N ASN A 601 -104.22 -19.05 15.21
CA ASN A 601 -104.93 -19.84 14.21
C ASN A 601 -105.93 -20.83 14.84
N ARG A 602 -105.75 -21.23 16.11
CA ARG A 602 -106.71 -22.04 16.86
C ARG A 602 -107.92 -21.21 17.29
N GLU A 603 -107.70 -19.98 17.77
CA GLU A 603 -108.78 -19.02 18.06
C GLU A 603 -109.56 -18.62 16.80
N GLU A 604 -108.89 -18.40 15.66
CA GLU A 604 -109.54 -18.11 14.37
C GLU A 604 -110.31 -19.32 13.78
N GLN A 605 -109.94 -20.55 14.14
CA GLN A 605 -110.67 -21.77 13.73
C GLN A 605 -111.82 -22.15 14.68
N GLU A 606 -111.77 -21.75 15.96
CA GLU A 606 -112.91 -21.84 16.88
C GLU A 606 -113.97 -20.77 16.61
N ASN A 607 -113.58 -19.52 16.31
CA ASN A 607 -114.54 -18.45 15.97
C ASN A 607 -115.23 -18.62 14.60
N ASN A 608 -114.61 -19.34 13.65
CA ASN A 608 -115.19 -19.60 12.32
C ASN A 608 -116.02 -20.89 12.24
N ARG A 609 -116.21 -21.63 13.36
CA ARG A 609 -117.03 -22.86 13.42
C ARG A 609 -118.40 -22.68 14.08
N GLU A 610 -118.78 -21.47 14.50
CA GLU A 610 -120.03 -21.23 15.25
C GLU A 610 -121.04 -20.25 14.62
N VAL A 611 -120.84 -19.78 13.37
CA VAL A 611 -121.82 -18.89 12.71
C VAL A 611 -122.08 -19.27 11.24
N GLU A 612 -122.86 -20.34 11.07
CA GLU A 612 -123.68 -20.64 9.88
C GLU A 612 -125.01 -21.14 10.46
N PRO A 613 -126.09 -20.32 10.58
CA PRO A 613 -126.84 -19.80 9.42
C PRO A 613 -127.62 -18.48 9.68
N GLU A 614 -127.24 -17.34 9.06
CA GLU A 614 -128.18 -16.20 8.90
C GLU A 614 -127.79 -15.29 7.73
N GLN A 615 -127.61 -15.86 6.53
CA GLN A 615 -127.27 -15.10 5.31
C GLN A 615 -128.32 -15.17 4.19
N GLU A 616 -129.56 -15.56 4.50
CA GLU A 616 -130.64 -15.62 3.50
C GLU A 616 -131.66 -14.46 3.55
N ALA A 617 -131.43 -13.41 4.36
CA ALA A 617 -132.41 -12.32 4.51
C ALA A 617 -131.94 -10.90 4.09
N LEU A 618 -130.69 -10.71 3.64
CA LEU A 618 -130.18 -9.37 3.29
C LEU A 618 -129.81 -9.20 1.80
N ALA A 619 -130.42 -10.00 0.93
CA ALA A 619 -130.30 -9.84 -0.53
C ALA A 619 -131.26 -8.78 -1.12
N LEU A 620 -132.00 -8.01 -0.30
CA LEU A 620 -133.08 -7.14 -0.79
C LEU A 620 -132.97 -5.64 -0.48
N ILE A 621 -131.89 -5.14 0.16
CA ILE A 621 -131.88 -3.72 0.61
C ILE A 621 -130.75 -2.84 0.03
N ARG A 622 -129.80 -3.37 -0.75
CA ARG A 622 -128.71 -2.51 -1.31
C ARG A 622 -128.59 -2.53 -2.82
N ALA A 623 -129.73 -2.42 -3.50
CA ALA A 623 -129.82 -1.54 -4.66
C ALA A 623 -130.11 -0.12 -4.14
N ASN A 624 -129.11 0.78 -4.21
CA ASN A 624 -129.21 2.24 -4.39
C ASN A 624 -128.10 3.03 -3.67
N ARG A 625 -127.53 3.99 -4.42
CA ARG A 625 -126.50 5.02 -4.10
C ARG A 625 -125.05 4.52 -4.16
N ALA A 626 -124.26 4.74 -5.21
CA ALA A 626 -124.01 5.87 -6.13
C ALA A 626 -123.21 7.06 -5.54
N LYS A 627 -122.10 7.33 -6.25
CA LYS A 627 -121.23 8.54 -6.37
C LYS A 627 -120.12 8.74 -5.32
N LYS A 628 -118.83 8.67 -5.68
CA LYS A 628 -117.91 9.58 -6.47
C LYS A 628 -117.18 10.60 -5.53
N PRO A 629 -116.05 11.25 -5.93
CA PRO A 629 -114.65 10.79 -5.83
C PRO A 629 -113.68 11.81 -5.14
N MET A 630 -112.36 11.47 -5.05
CA MET A 630 -111.06 12.23 -4.97
C MET A 630 -111.04 13.79 -4.80
N PRO A 631 -109.95 14.48 -4.32
CA PRO A 631 -108.53 14.28 -4.72
C PRO A 631 -107.35 14.73 -3.77
N ASN A 632 -106.12 14.42 -4.23
CA ASN A 632 -104.75 14.99 -4.07
C ASN A 632 -104.42 16.19 -3.13
N ALA A 633 -103.18 16.21 -2.59
CA ALA A 633 -102.19 17.30 -2.78
C ALA A 633 -100.76 17.03 -2.18
N THR A 634 -99.77 17.20 -3.07
CA THR A 634 -98.40 17.78 -3.08
C THR A 634 -97.57 18.22 -1.83
N ALA A 635 -96.23 18.16 -2.03
CA ALA A 635 -94.98 18.59 -1.31
C ALA A 635 -94.93 20.07 -0.76
N PRO A 636 -93.86 20.67 -0.12
CA PRO A 636 -92.39 20.46 -0.30
C PRO A 636 -91.37 20.82 0.87
N THR A 637 -90.07 20.63 0.53
CA THR A 637 -88.72 21.17 0.91
C THR A 637 -88.42 22.12 2.11
N VAL A 638 -87.17 22.06 2.64
CA VAL A 638 -86.13 23.15 2.86
C VAL A 638 -85.10 22.69 3.95
N THR A 639 -83.85 22.35 3.63
CA THR A 639 -82.54 23.11 3.62
C THR A 639 -82.01 23.63 4.96
N GLU A 640 -80.78 23.23 5.36
CA GLU A 640 -79.58 24.11 5.43
C GLU A 640 -78.31 23.38 5.93
N GLU A 641 -77.19 23.81 5.37
CA GLU A 641 -75.76 23.48 5.54
C GLU A 641 -75.13 24.27 6.74
N PRO A 642 -73.79 24.40 7.00
CA PRO A 642 -72.57 23.68 6.53
C PRO A 642 -71.42 23.53 7.61
N LYS A 643 -70.18 23.24 7.13
CA LYS A 643 -68.83 23.68 7.65
C LYS A 643 -68.16 22.85 8.77
N THR A 644 -66.86 22.52 8.82
CA THR A 644 -65.65 22.70 7.96
C THR A 644 -64.52 21.76 8.49
N TYR A 645 -63.53 21.42 7.65
CA TYR A 645 -62.16 20.92 7.95
C TYR A 645 -61.37 21.84 8.93
N PRO A 646 -60.11 21.58 9.40
CA PRO A 646 -59.12 20.55 9.04
C PRO A 646 -58.35 19.88 10.22
N ASP A 647 -57.49 18.94 9.84
CA ASP A 647 -56.45 18.30 10.64
C ASP A 647 -55.06 18.91 10.33
N LEU A 648 -54.18 18.87 11.35
CA LEU A 648 -52.72 18.90 11.36
C LEU A 648 -51.92 20.05 10.71
N GLN A 649 -51.17 20.76 11.57
CA GLN A 649 -49.77 21.10 11.26
C GLN A 649 -48.88 21.05 12.52
N ASP A 650 -47.74 20.41 12.35
CA ASP A 650 -46.60 20.22 13.25
C ASP A 650 -46.09 21.48 13.94
N ARG A 651 -45.55 21.29 15.17
CA ARG A 651 -44.33 21.95 15.67
C ARG A 651 -43.83 21.26 16.95
N GLY A 652 -42.90 20.34 16.79
CA GLY A 652 -41.96 19.95 17.85
C GLY A 652 -40.68 20.77 17.72
N PHE A 653 -40.45 21.67 18.67
CA PHE A 653 -39.15 22.28 18.93
C PHE A 653 -38.56 21.64 20.20
N PHE A 654 -37.26 21.31 20.12
CA PHE A 654 -36.44 20.78 21.20
C PHE A 654 -36.33 21.72 22.40
N ASN A 655 -36.15 21.10 23.57
CA ASN A 655 -35.85 21.73 24.83
C ASN A 655 -34.34 21.58 25.16
N THR A 656 -33.90 22.35 26.17
CA THR A 656 -32.70 22.23 27.02
C THR A 656 -31.37 22.87 26.60
N GLN A 657 -31.14 24.09 27.12
CA GLN A 657 -29.91 24.47 27.83
C GLN A 657 -30.16 24.34 29.35
N GLY A 658 -29.13 23.90 30.07
CA GLY A 658 -29.08 23.72 31.53
C GLY A 658 -27.90 22.87 31.90
#